data_AF-A0A932D5D3-F1
#
_entry.id   AF-A0A932D5D3-F1
#
_cell.length_a   1.000
_cell.length_b   1.000
_cell.length_c   1.000
_cell.angle_alpha   90.00
_cell.angle_beta   90.00
_cell.angle_gamma   90.00
#
_symmetry.space_group_name_H-M   'P 1'
#
loop_
_entity.id
_entity.type
_entity.pdbx_description
1 polymer ?
#
loop_
_entity_poly.entity_id
_entity_poly.type
_entity_poly.pdbx_seq_one_letter_code
_entity_poly.pdbx_strand_id
1 'polypeptide(L)'
;MDNGARAYVNGVFKQEFDWSKGDFILTEQARPGEVITVALLATNRPGSGSLLEARLVNGPGEALVDGLRLFVQEINAALEDRDYVPADESAHWRTRLQEALQALDMTAYQACNRDTFLASVEKARAILLSDRTTVEARLKKTAENLAALKQKIRQGRESGRQMAYQAADARVVESFLQYVRDDLAENHPGHQLRGLKGAAYFHRLCVEALRDDAAGNAAVPQYRTGPSTIRAGAFWQNDRPVYFTGVGHFGQVRQDIPILNDYGLNIIQIEMGPANGLPTPNTVDLEAIRQSVVHWLHQAAARNVAVNLLISPHYFPQWAFDADPAHRQCGHGFLKFCIEAPNTRVVMEKWLDALMPLIARHPALHSICLSNEPQYQGRCAYERAGFQAWLKAKWGFIRKANEVYGTRFRRFEDIELPQDASQYGLYFDRWRFNQDRFVAFHEMLRERIHRYAPDLPVHAKVMSHAFEDPGRFEVGIDYERFTRLDRIAGNDCVVAFAGERRGEYACDWQTMAINYTLQHSVAPDSPIFNSENHLIADGDARYIPENYIRTVYWQEAVHGQGATTTWVWERGQGGDLAENILTRANCVRAFGRVALDLQRLSPKVHALSQARADLAVLCAYSSLLPSKDYVDEARAAFEGAYFTGAITDFVSERQIESGKLARYKLVVVPRASHAPDAVVKALNEYLRNGGTVMTVGRCFTHDEYGRDRQQALVASGLGRVVNYPEPLTARAYREILDRLLDQAGAARPVRIEGAHGEPVWGVNVRAVEQSGRLLVNLLNLSREPRQVRLLTKPAAARALNLTNGTEIEFPFTLVPLEPALLAVKPQ
;
A
#
# COMPACT_ATOMS: atom_id res chain seq x y z
N MET A 1 2.40 -14.88 22.07
CA MET A 1 1.56 -13.71 22.39
C MET A 1 0.97 -13.98 23.76
N ASP A 2 1.11 -13.05 24.69
CA ASP A 2 0.81 -13.21 26.11
C ASP A 2 -0.51 -12.48 26.42
N ASN A 3 -1.61 -12.94 25.80
CA ASN A 3 -2.91 -12.28 25.88
C ASN A 3 -3.75 -12.72 27.10
N GLY A 4 -3.11 -13.33 28.10
CA GLY A 4 -3.78 -13.81 29.29
C GLY A 4 -4.25 -12.67 30.19
N ALA A 5 -5.46 -12.81 30.72
CA ALA A 5 -6.04 -11.91 31.71
C ALA A 5 -6.82 -12.70 32.77
N ARG A 6 -6.89 -12.13 33.97
CA ARG A 6 -7.71 -12.63 35.08
C ARG A 6 -8.80 -11.62 35.41
N ALA A 7 -10.05 -12.07 35.42
CA ALA A 7 -11.19 -11.23 35.79
C ALA A 7 -11.59 -11.44 37.26
N TYR A 8 -11.86 -10.33 37.93
CA TYR A 8 -12.43 -10.29 39.27
C TYR A 8 -13.66 -9.39 39.26
N VAL A 9 -14.74 -9.85 39.89
CA VAL A 9 -15.99 -9.09 40.04
C VAL A 9 -16.32 -8.99 41.52
N ASN A 10 -16.46 -7.75 42.01
CA ASN A 10 -16.63 -7.42 43.43
C ASN A 10 -15.54 -8.08 44.31
N GLY A 11 -14.30 -8.11 43.80
CA GLY A 11 -13.15 -8.72 44.48
C GLY A 11 -13.07 -10.25 44.38
N VAL A 12 -14.06 -10.91 43.77
CA VAL A 12 -14.08 -12.38 43.62
C VAL A 12 -13.57 -12.77 42.23
N PHE A 13 -12.60 -13.68 42.19
CA PHE A 13 -12.08 -14.23 40.93
C PHE A 13 -13.21 -14.92 40.15
N LYS A 14 -13.33 -14.60 38.86
CA LYS A 14 -14.32 -15.20 37.96
C LYS A 14 -13.68 -16.20 37.01
N GLN A 15 -12.69 -15.76 36.23
CA GLN A 15 -12.04 -16.61 35.24
C GLN A 15 -10.66 -16.10 34.81
N GLU A 16 -9.90 -17.00 34.21
CA GLU A 16 -8.79 -16.70 33.32
C GLU A 16 -9.29 -16.72 31.88
N PHE A 17 -8.86 -15.75 31.07
CA PHE A 17 -9.27 -15.65 29.68
C PHE A 17 -8.19 -15.04 28.79
N ASP A 18 -8.27 -15.32 27.49
CA ASP A 18 -7.56 -14.55 26.46
C ASP A 18 -8.43 -13.35 26.08
N TRP A 19 -7.87 -12.15 25.95
CA TRP A 19 -8.60 -10.91 25.65
C TRP A 19 -9.65 -11.03 24.53
N SER A 20 -9.45 -11.90 23.54
CA SER A 20 -10.41 -12.10 22.44
C SER A 20 -11.58 -13.05 22.76
N LYS A 21 -11.64 -13.65 23.96
CA LYS A 21 -12.61 -14.71 24.34
C LYS A 21 -13.08 -14.58 25.81
N GLY A 22 -13.21 -13.34 26.28
CA GLY A 22 -13.24 -12.99 27.70
C GLY A 22 -14.58 -12.75 28.36
N ASP A 23 -15.69 -13.33 27.90
CA ASP A 23 -16.99 -13.06 28.50
C ASP A 23 -17.09 -13.71 29.89
N PHE A 24 -17.50 -12.95 30.91
CA PHE A 24 -17.79 -13.46 32.26
C PHE A 24 -19.03 -12.82 32.85
N ILE A 25 -19.75 -13.60 33.65
CA ILE A 25 -20.98 -13.14 34.30
C ILE A 25 -20.64 -12.15 35.41
N LEU A 26 -21.14 -10.93 35.27
CA LEU A 26 -21.04 -9.89 36.29
C LEU A 26 -21.99 -10.15 37.46
N THR A 27 -23.25 -10.48 37.16
CA THR A 27 -24.27 -10.87 38.12
C THR A 27 -25.34 -11.69 37.40
N GLU A 28 -25.92 -12.68 38.08
CA GLU A 28 -27.08 -13.43 37.57
C GLU A 28 -28.41 -12.72 37.87
N GLN A 29 -28.39 -11.71 38.75
CA GLN A 29 -29.59 -11.03 39.26
C GLN A 29 -29.37 -9.52 39.36
N ALA A 30 -29.11 -8.89 38.21
CA ALA A 30 -28.87 -7.44 38.14
C ALA A 30 -30.05 -6.64 38.72
N ARG A 31 -29.76 -5.64 39.57
CA ARG A 31 -30.76 -4.71 40.09
C ARG A 31 -30.51 -3.28 39.61
N PRO A 32 -31.54 -2.48 39.29
CA PRO A 32 -31.36 -1.07 38.99
C PRO A 32 -30.62 -0.33 40.11
N GLY A 33 -29.56 0.40 39.76
CA GLY A 33 -28.70 1.11 40.72
C GLY A 33 -27.61 0.26 41.39
N GLU A 34 -27.49 -1.02 41.06
CA GLU A 34 -26.41 -1.88 41.55
C GLU A 34 -25.04 -1.41 41.01
N VAL A 35 -24.05 -1.32 41.90
CA VAL A 35 -22.66 -1.02 41.53
C VAL A 35 -21.86 -2.31 41.53
N ILE A 36 -21.34 -2.69 40.36
CA ILE A 36 -20.48 -3.86 40.18
C ILE A 36 -19.06 -3.37 39.89
N THR A 37 -18.10 -3.78 40.71
CA THR A 37 -16.68 -3.45 40.53
C THR A 37 -15.99 -4.56 39.76
N VAL A 38 -15.38 -4.24 38.64
CA VAL A 38 -14.62 -5.20 37.82
C VAL A 38 -13.14 -4.84 37.86
N ALA A 39 -12.28 -5.80 38.19
CA ALA A 39 -10.83 -5.66 38.11
C ALA A 39 -10.26 -6.70 37.15
N LEU A 40 -9.41 -6.25 36.23
CA LEU A 40 -8.71 -7.11 35.27
C LEU A 40 -7.21 -7.05 35.55
N LEU A 41 -6.57 -8.20 35.70
CA LEU A 41 -5.12 -8.32 35.81
C LEU A 41 -4.57 -8.89 34.49
N ALA A 42 -3.81 -8.09 33.76
CA ALA A 42 -3.17 -8.47 32.48
C ALA A 42 -1.74 -8.98 32.71
N THR A 43 -1.28 -9.98 31.94
CA THR A 43 0.09 -10.55 32.03
C THR A 43 1.11 -9.93 31.07
N ASN A 44 0.73 -8.88 30.33
CA ASN A 44 1.63 -8.23 29.36
C ASN A 44 2.88 -7.59 30.00
N ARG A 45 3.92 -7.38 29.17
CA ARG A 45 5.17 -6.69 29.55
C ARG A 45 4.88 -5.27 30.11
N PRO A 46 5.73 -4.73 31.00
CA PRO A 46 5.57 -3.35 31.50
C PRO A 46 5.53 -2.32 30.36
N GLY A 47 4.49 -1.49 30.31
CA GLY A 47 4.28 -0.48 29.28
C GLY A 47 2.89 0.16 29.36
N SER A 48 2.63 1.14 28.50
CA SER A 48 1.32 1.81 28.39
C SER A 48 0.33 0.93 27.61
N GLY A 49 -0.72 0.45 28.28
CA GLY A 49 -1.84 -0.26 27.65
C GLY A 49 -3.14 0.54 27.76
N SER A 50 -4.04 0.37 26.79
CA SER A 50 -5.37 0.98 26.79
C SER A 50 -6.44 -0.09 26.57
N LEU A 51 -7.45 -0.14 27.43
CA LEU A 51 -8.66 -0.96 27.23
C LEU A 51 -9.43 -0.35 26.04
N LEU A 52 -9.48 -1.07 24.92
CA LEU A 52 -10.09 -0.56 23.68
C LEU A 52 -11.62 -0.53 23.78
N GLU A 53 -12.23 -1.59 24.29
CA GLU A 53 -13.68 -1.73 24.36
C GLU A 53 -14.10 -2.73 25.46
N ALA A 54 -15.20 -2.45 26.16
CA ALA A 54 -15.88 -3.38 27.05
C ALA A 54 -17.40 -3.21 26.88
N ARG A 55 -18.15 -4.32 26.88
CA ARG A 55 -19.61 -4.30 26.69
C ARG A 55 -20.32 -5.04 27.82
N LEU A 56 -21.48 -4.52 28.22
CA LEU A 56 -22.40 -5.15 29.16
C LEU A 56 -23.55 -5.78 28.36
N VAL A 57 -23.84 -7.06 28.62
CA VAL A 57 -24.91 -7.78 27.92
C VAL A 57 -25.86 -8.41 28.95
N ASN A 58 -27.16 -8.39 28.66
CA ASN A 58 -28.20 -9.02 29.47
C ASN A 58 -28.76 -10.23 28.69
N GLY A 59 -28.71 -11.44 29.26
CA GLY A 59 -28.93 -12.72 28.55
C GLY A 59 -30.19 -12.80 27.67
N PRO A 60 -31.40 -12.42 28.15
CA PRO A 60 -32.61 -12.43 27.31
C PRO A 60 -32.64 -11.35 26.23
N GLY A 61 -31.92 -10.24 26.45
CA GLY A 61 -31.84 -9.11 25.53
C GLY A 61 -30.78 -9.27 24.44
N GLU A 62 -29.85 -10.22 24.59
CA GLU A 62 -28.74 -10.43 23.66
C GLU A 62 -29.23 -10.74 22.25
N ALA A 63 -30.14 -11.70 22.10
CA ALA A 63 -30.70 -12.06 20.80
C ALA A 63 -31.45 -10.88 20.12
N LEU A 64 -32.13 -10.04 20.91
CA LEU A 64 -32.81 -8.84 20.42
C LEU A 64 -31.80 -7.81 19.92
N VAL A 65 -30.76 -7.54 20.72
CA VAL A 65 -29.69 -6.59 20.40
C VAL A 65 -28.89 -7.06 19.19
N ASP A 66 -28.58 -8.34 19.10
CA ASP A 66 -27.86 -8.92 17.97
C ASP A 66 -28.69 -8.87 16.69
N GLY A 67 -29.98 -9.23 16.76
CA GLY A 67 -30.90 -9.08 15.63
C GLY A 67 -30.97 -7.63 15.13
N LEU A 68 -31.07 -6.66 16.05
CA LEU A 68 -31.06 -5.24 15.69
C LEU A 68 -29.70 -4.79 15.13
N ARG A 69 -28.59 -5.24 15.72
CA ARG A 69 -27.23 -4.90 15.28
C ARG A 69 -26.97 -5.41 13.86
N LEU A 70 -27.34 -6.66 13.57
CA LEU A 70 -27.24 -7.23 12.22
C LEU A 70 -28.11 -6.43 11.24
N PHE A 71 -29.34 -6.10 11.62
CA PHE A 71 -30.20 -5.29 10.77
C PHE A 71 -29.62 -3.88 10.52
N VAL A 72 -28.98 -3.24 11.51
CA VAL A 72 -28.28 -1.96 11.31
C VAL A 72 -27.15 -2.08 10.30
N GLN A 73 -26.42 -3.19 10.25
CA GLN A 73 -25.40 -3.43 9.22
C GLN A 73 -26.04 -3.52 7.82
N GLU A 74 -27.21 -4.16 7.70
CA GLU A 74 -27.98 -4.23 6.46
C GLU A 74 -28.48 -2.84 6.02
N ILE A 75 -28.94 -2.01 6.96
CA ILE A 75 -29.33 -0.60 6.72
C ILE A 75 -28.14 0.18 6.17
N ASN A 76 -26.98 0.06 6.81
CA ASN A 76 -25.77 0.74 6.39
C ASN A 76 -25.40 0.33 4.96
N ALA A 77 -25.34 -0.97 4.66
CA ALA A 77 -25.06 -1.48 3.32
C ALA A 77 -26.07 -0.99 2.26
N ALA A 78 -27.35 -0.86 2.63
CA ALA A 78 -28.39 -0.35 1.73
C ALA A 78 -28.19 1.12 1.37
N LEU A 79 -27.65 1.95 2.27
CA LEU A 79 -27.50 3.40 2.06
C LEU A 79 -26.09 3.89 1.75
N GLU A 80 -25.07 3.06 1.89
CA GLU A 80 -23.68 3.52 1.93
C GLU A 80 -23.19 4.21 0.64
N ASP A 81 -23.76 3.82 -0.50
CA ASP A 81 -23.41 4.37 -1.81
C ASP A 81 -24.21 5.62 -2.19
N ARG A 82 -25.07 6.14 -1.30
CA ARG A 82 -26.04 7.21 -1.59
C ARG A 82 -25.45 8.47 -2.22
N ASP A 83 -24.19 8.76 -1.92
CA ASP A 83 -23.45 9.94 -2.37
C ASP A 83 -22.72 9.69 -3.70
N TYR A 84 -22.69 8.43 -4.17
CA TYR A 84 -21.97 7.96 -5.36
C TYR A 84 -22.88 7.40 -6.45
N VAL A 85 -24.17 7.21 -6.16
CA VAL A 85 -25.18 6.74 -7.12
C VAL A 85 -26.14 7.87 -7.52
N PRO A 86 -26.83 7.75 -8.67
CA PRO A 86 -27.87 8.69 -9.08
C PRO A 86 -28.95 8.91 -8.02
N ALA A 87 -29.52 10.12 -8.05
CA ALA A 87 -30.47 10.57 -7.04
C ALA A 87 -31.74 9.71 -6.95
N ASP A 88 -32.19 9.15 -8.08
CA ASP A 88 -33.34 8.24 -8.16
C ASP A 88 -33.05 6.88 -7.51
N GLU A 89 -31.86 6.31 -7.74
CA GLU A 89 -31.42 5.07 -7.10
C GLU A 89 -31.24 5.27 -5.57
N SER A 90 -30.63 6.37 -5.17
CA SER A 90 -30.49 6.75 -3.76
C SER A 90 -31.86 6.96 -3.09
N ALA A 91 -32.81 7.58 -3.79
CA ALA A 91 -34.17 7.78 -3.28
C ALA A 91 -34.93 6.45 -3.12
N HIS A 92 -34.80 5.53 -4.09
CA HIS A 92 -35.40 4.20 -4.03
C HIS A 92 -34.98 3.44 -2.76
N TRP A 93 -33.68 3.38 -2.47
CA TRP A 93 -33.17 2.70 -1.26
C TRP A 93 -33.59 3.41 0.04
N ARG A 94 -33.71 4.74 0.05
CA ARG A 94 -34.26 5.47 1.20
C ARG A 94 -35.73 5.11 1.46
N THR A 95 -36.55 5.01 0.42
CA THR A 95 -37.95 4.57 0.56
C THR A 95 -38.03 3.15 1.09
N ARG A 96 -37.24 2.22 0.55
CA ARG A 96 -37.17 0.83 1.04
C ARG A 96 -36.75 0.75 2.50
N LEU A 97 -35.77 1.55 2.91
CA LEU A 97 -35.37 1.63 4.31
C LEU A 97 -36.50 2.12 5.20
N GLN A 98 -37.23 3.16 4.78
CA GLN A 98 -38.36 3.68 5.56
C GLN A 98 -39.45 2.61 5.76
N GLU A 99 -39.79 1.87 4.70
CA GLU A 99 -40.73 0.75 4.76
C GLU A 99 -40.24 -0.35 5.71
N ALA A 100 -38.94 -0.70 5.62
CA ALA A 100 -38.33 -1.73 6.46
C ALA A 100 -38.30 -1.33 7.94
N LEU A 101 -37.95 -0.07 8.25
CA LEU A 101 -37.97 0.47 9.61
C LEU A 101 -39.38 0.48 10.21
N GLN A 102 -40.40 0.78 9.41
CA GLN A 102 -41.81 0.73 9.84
C GLN A 102 -42.30 -0.70 10.13
N ALA A 103 -41.63 -1.71 9.57
CA ALA A 103 -41.97 -3.10 9.82
C ALA A 103 -41.41 -3.66 11.14
N LEU A 104 -40.47 -2.96 11.79
CA LEU A 104 -39.91 -3.35 13.08
C LEU A 104 -40.93 -3.16 14.22
N ASP A 105 -41.10 -4.19 15.04
CA ASP A 105 -41.97 -4.13 16.21
C ASP A 105 -41.20 -3.65 17.44
N MET A 106 -41.03 -2.33 17.55
CA MET A 106 -40.36 -1.71 18.71
C MET A 106 -41.13 -1.91 20.02
N THR A 107 -42.43 -2.20 19.97
CA THR A 107 -43.21 -2.54 21.16
C THR A 107 -42.79 -3.91 21.70
N ALA A 108 -42.64 -4.90 20.80
CA ALA A 108 -42.12 -6.22 21.15
C ALA A 108 -40.67 -6.15 21.66
N TYR A 109 -39.83 -5.29 21.05
CA TYR A 109 -38.47 -5.03 21.55
C TYR A 109 -38.48 -4.51 22.99
N GLN A 110 -39.28 -3.47 23.28
CA GLN A 110 -39.42 -2.88 24.61
C GLN A 110 -40.00 -3.87 25.63
N ALA A 111 -40.92 -4.73 25.19
CA ALA A 111 -41.51 -5.79 26.01
C ALA A 111 -40.59 -7.02 26.21
N CYS A 112 -39.38 -7.02 25.63
CA CYS A 112 -38.46 -8.16 25.61
C CYS A 112 -39.09 -9.45 25.01
N ASN A 113 -40.04 -9.30 24.09
CA ASN A 113 -40.66 -10.43 23.38
C ASN A 113 -39.78 -10.82 22.18
N ARG A 114 -38.88 -11.79 22.43
CA ARG A 114 -37.89 -12.28 21.48
C ARG A 114 -38.50 -12.70 20.13
N ASP A 115 -39.46 -13.61 20.15
CA ASP A 115 -39.95 -14.25 18.92
C ASP A 115 -40.67 -13.26 18.02
N THR A 116 -41.50 -12.38 18.60
CA THR A 116 -42.20 -11.35 17.85
C THR A 116 -41.24 -10.31 17.27
N PHE A 117 -40.26 -9.85 18.04
CA PHE A 117 -39.30 -8.87 17.52
C PHE A 117 -38.43 -9.46 16.41
N LEU A 118 -37.88 -10.66 16.59
CA LEU A 118 -37.06 -11.30 15.57
C LEU A 118 -37.84 -11.58 14.28
N ALA A 119 -39.12 -11.97 14.37
CA ALA A 119 -39.99 -12.10 13.20
C ALA A 119 -40.18 -10.74 12.47
N SER A 120 -40.25 -9.63 13.22
CA SER A 120 -40.33 -8.29 12.64
C SER A 120 -39.03 -7.87 11.92
N VAL A 121 -37.87 -8.29 12.44
CA VAL A 121 -36.56 -8.09 11.79
C VAL A 121 -36.49 -8.85 10.46
N GLU A 122 -36.93 -10.12 10.43
CA GLU A 122 -36.99 -10.90 9.18
C GLU A 122 -37.92 -10.25 8.14
N LYS A 123 -39.06 -9.72 8.58
CA LYS A 123 -39.98 -8.97 7.71
C LYS A 123 -39.32 -7.71 7.16
N ALA A 124 -38.62 -6.95 8.00
CA ALA A 124 -37.91 -5.75 7.59
C ALA A 124 -36.80 -6.07 6.57
N ARG A 125 -36.03 -7.14 6.78
CA ARG A 125 -35.03 -7.64 5.82
C ARG A 125 -35.66 -8.04 4.49
N ALA A 126 -36.79 -8.75 4.52
CA ALA A 126 -37.51 -9.14 3.30
C ALA A 126 -37.94 -7.92 2.46
N ILE A 127 -38.26 -6.79 3.10
CA ILE A 127 -38.57 -5.53 2.42
C ILE A 127 -37.32 -4.96 1.74
N LEU A 128 -36.17 -4.91 2.43
CA LEU A 128 -34.90 -4.47 1.83
C LEU A 128 -34.49 -5.32 0.62
N LEU A 129 -34.77 -6.62 0.66
CA LEU A 129 -34.42 -7.56 -0.41
C LEU A 129 -35.52 -7.73 -1.47
N SER A 130 -36.60 -6.94 -1.42
CA SER A 130 -37.80 -7.14 -2.25
C SER A 130 -37.54 -7.05 -3.77
N ASP A 131 -36.52 -6.29 -4.18
CA ASP A 131 -36.10 -6.18 -5.58
C ASP A 131 -35.60 -7.51 -6.19
N ARG A 132 -35.28 -8.51 -5.36
CA ARG A 132 -34.96 -9.88 -5.79
C ARG A 132 -36.04 -10.47 -6.70
N THR A 133 -37.29 -10.06 -6.55
CA THR A 133 -38.41 -10.50 -7.39
C THR A 133 -38.31 -10.05 -8.85
N THR A 134 -37.57 -8.97 -9.13
CA THR A 134 -37.44 -8.39 -10.48
C THR A 134 -36.02 -8.47 -11.04
N VAL A 135 -35.04 -8.90 -10.24
CA VAL A 135 -33.62 -8.88 -10.62
C VAL A 135 -33.33 -9.72 -11.86
N GLU A 136 -33.91 -10.91 -12.02
CA GLU A 136 -33.65 -11.75 -13.19
C GLU A 136 -34.17 -11.12 -14.49
N ALA A 137 -35.31 -10.41 -14.44
CA ALA A 137 -35.81 -9.65 -15.59
C ALA A 137 -34.83 -8.52 -15.96
N ARG A 138 -34.26 -7.83 -14.96
CA ARG A 138 -33.21 -6.83 -15.16
C ARG A 138 -31.95 -7.45 -15.76
N LEU A 139 -31.48 -8.60 -15.25
CA LEU A 139 -30.31 -9.31 -15.77
C LEU A 139 -30.51 -9.74 -17.23
N LYS A 140 -31.69 -10.27 -17.57
CA LYS A 140 -32.04 -10.59 -18.95
C LYS A 140 -31.99 -9.36 -19.84
N LYS A 141 -32.57 -8.23 -19.40
CA LYS A 141 -32.53 -6.99 -20.16
C LYS A 141 -31.10 -6.46 -20.35
N THR A 142 -30.28 -6.54 -19.31
CA THR A 142 -28.86 -6.20 -19.38
C THR A 142 -28.12 -7.10 -20.38
N ALA A 143 -28.40 -8.40 -20.42
CA ALA A 143 -27.78 -9.31 -21.37
C ALA A 143 -28.13 -8.96 -22.84
N GLU A 144 -29.38 -8.54 -23.10
CA GLU A 144 -29.78 -8.02 -24.42
C GLU A 144 -29.00 -6.74 -24.77
N ASN A 145 -28.91 -5.79 -23.82
CA ASN A 145 -28.14 -4.56 -24.01
C ASN A 145 -26.64 -4.85 -24.22
N LEU A 146 -26.08 -5.83 -23.52
CA LEU A 146 -24.70 -6.27 -23.68
C LEU A 146 -24.45 -6.84 -25.08
N ALA A 147 -25.38 -7.62 -25.62
CA ALA A 147 -25.30 -8.13 -26.99
C ALA A 147 -25.26 -6.97 -28.01
N ALA A 148 -26.13 -5.97 -27.82
CA ALA A 148 -26.13 -4.76 -28.64
C ALA A 148 -24.82 -3.96 -28.49
N LEU A 149 -24.27 -3.85 -27.28
CA LEU A 149 -23.01 -3.16 -27.02
C LEU A 149 -21.84 -3.86 -27.70
N LYS A 150 -21.78 -5.20 -27.62
CA LYS A 150 -20.78 -6.01 -28.34
C LYS A 150 -20.89 -5.85 -29.86
N GLN A 151 -22.09 -5.71 -30.40
CA GLN A 151 -22.31 -5.39 -31.81
C GLN A 151 -21.78 -3.98 -32.15
N LYS A 152 -22.10 -2.97 -31.35
CA LYS A 152 -21.57 -1.59 -31.50
C LYS A 152 -20.04 -1.56 -31.48
N ILE A 153 -19.42 -2.31 -30.56
CA ILE A 153 -17.95 -2.45 -30.46
C ILE A 153 -17.39 -3.05 -31.74
N ARG A 154 -18.00 -4.13 -32.26
CA ARG A 154 -17.57 -4.77 -33.51
C ARG A 154 -17.63 -3.82 -34.70
N GLN A 155 -18.75 -3.13 -34.89
CA GLN A 155 -18.93 -2.13 -35.94
C GLN A 155 -17.94 -0.95 -35.77
N GLY A 156 -17.65 -0.56 -34.53
CA GLY A 156 -16.60 0.41 -34.21
C GLY A 156 -15.22 -0.04 -34.69
N ARG A 157 -14.86 -1.29 -34.40
CA ARG A 157 -13.58 -1.88 -34.83
C ARG A 157 -13.48 -2.06 -36.35
N GLU A 158 -14.55 -2.49 -36.99
CA GLU A 158 -14.64 -2.58 -38.46
C GLU A 158 -14.50 -1.19 -39.13
N SER A 159 -14.92 -0.12 -38.45
CA SER A 159 -14.71 1.27 -38.88
C SER A 159 -13.37 1.88 -38.46
N GLY A 160 -12.42 1.08 -37.96
CA GLY A 160 -11.07 1.51 -37.59
C GLY A 160 -10.93 2.13 -36.19
N ARG A 161 -11.97 2.09 -35.36
CA ARG A 161 -11.94 2.58 -33.96
C ARG A 161 -11.51 1.46 -33.01
N GLN A 162 -10.74 1.75 -31.97
CA GLN A 162 -10.27 0.69 -31.05
C GLN A 162 -11.35 0.18 -30.09
N MET A 163 -12.25 1.07 -29.64
CA MET A 163 -13.35 0.73 -28.72
C MET A 163 -12.88 0.11 -27.38
N ALA A 164 -11.71 0.51 -26.88
CA ALA A 164 -11.08 -0.11 -25.70
C ALA A 164 -11.89 0.09 -24.42
N TYR A 165 -12.37 1.30 -24.15
CA TYR A 165 -13.15 1.60 -22.94
C TYR A 165 -14.51 0.91 -22.94
N GLN A 166 -15.21 0.90 -24.09
CA GLN A 166 -16.48 0.19 -24.22
C GLN A 166 -16.29 -1.32 -24.09
N ALA A 167 -15.18 -1.88 -24.58
CA ALA A 167 -14.86 -3.29 -24.40
C ALA A 167 -14.64 -3.63 -22.92
N ALA A 168 -13.94 -2.77 -22.17
CA ALA A 168 -13.77 -2.93 -20.73
C ALA A 168 -15.11 -2.86 -19.98
N ASP A 169 -15.95 -1.87 -20.29
CA ASP A 169 -17.30 -1.78 -19.70
C ASP A 169 -18.12 -3.05 -20.01
N ALA A 170 -18.09 -3.54 -21.27
CA ALA A 170 -18.78 -4.76 -21.68
C ALA A 170 -18.27 -6.02 -20.95
N ARG A 171 -16.96 -6.12 -20.70
CA ARG A 171 -16.35 -7.22 -19.96
C ARG A 171 -16.80 -7.25 -18.49
N VAL A 172 -16.87 -6.09 -17.85
CA VAL A 172 -17.40 -5.95 -16.48
C VAL A 172 -18.85 -6.44 -16.45
N VAL A 173 -19.70 -5.92 -17.34
CA VAL A 173 -21.11 -6.33 -17.41
C VAL A 173 -21.22 -7.84 -17.60
N GLU A 174 -20.45 -8.43 -18.52
CA GLU A 174 -20.51 -9.86 -18.83
C GLU A 174 -20.20 -10.74 -17.63
N SER A 175 -19.14 -10.45 -16.87
CA SER A 175 -18.78 -11.26 -15.70
C SER A 175 -19.79 -11.11 -14.56
N PHE A 176 -20.26 -9.88 -14.32
CA PHE A 176 -21.14 -9.59 -13.20
C PHE A 176 -22.58 -10.08 -13.39
N LEU A 177 -22.99 -10.47 -14.60
CA LEU A 177 -24.26 -11.17 -14.82
C LEU A 177 -24.33 -12.47 -14.00
N GLN A 178 -23.24 -13.24 -13.92
CA GLN A 178 -23.20 -14.45 -13.11
C GLN A 178 -22.92 -14.13 -11.64
N TYR A 179 -21.98 -13.21 -11.36
CA TYR A 179 -21.62 -12.89 -9.98
C TYR A 179 -22.77 -12.32 -9.15
N VAL A 180 -23.71 -11.61 -9.76
CA VAL A 180 -24.95 -11.21 -9.05
C VAL A 180 -25.80 -12.42 -8.65
N ARG A 181 -25.91 -13.43 -9.52
CA ARG A 181 -26.65 -14.65 -9.18
C ARG A 181 -25.96 -15.40 -8.05
N ASP A 182 -24.63 -15.44 -8.07
CA ASP A 182 -23.82 -16.03 -7.00
C ASP A 182 -24.06 -15.29 -5.67
N ASP A 183 -23.94 -13.95 -5.67
CA ASP A 183 -24.18 -13.09 -4.50
C ASP A 183 -25.61 -13.27 -3.92
N LEU A 184 -26.62 -13.43 -4.79
CA LEU A 184 -28.02 -13.66 -4.38
C LEU A 184 -28.28 -15.08 -3.85
N ALA A 185 -27.45 -16.05 -4.23
CA ALA A 185 -27.53 -17.42 -3.76
C ALA A 185 -26.92 -17.60 -2.36
N GLU A 186 -26.10 -16.66 -1.91
CA GLU A 186 -25.54 -16.66 -0.57
C GLU A 186 -26.60 -16.37 0.51
N ASN A 187 -26.36 -16.87 1.72
CA ASN A 187 -27.21 -16.63 2.90
C ASN A 187 -26.81 -15.36 3.68
N HIS A 188 -25.96 -14.51 3.11
CA HIS A 188 -25.51 -13.27 3.74
C HIS A 188 -26.29 -12.07 3.17
N PRO A 189 -27.13 -11.38 3.97
CA PRO A 189 -27.97 -10.28 3.48
C PRO A 189 -27.17 -9.13 2.84
N GLY A 190 -25.97 -8.84 3.36
CA GLY A 190 -25.06 -7.85 2.77
C GLY A 190 -24.61 -8.22 1.35
N HIS A 191 -24.34 -9.51 1.09
CA HIS A 191 -23.96 -9.97 -0.26
C HIS A 191 -25.17 -9.93 -1.20
N GLN A 192 -26.36 -10.29 -0.70
CA GLN A 192 -27.59 -10.19 -1.49
C GLN A 192 -27.89 -8.73 -1.88
N LEU A 193 -27.73 -7.78 -0.95
CA LEU A 193 -27.84 -6.34 -1.23
C LEU A 193 -26.78 -5.88 -2.24
N ARG A 194 -25.51 -6.29 -2.08
CA ARG A 194 -24.44 -6.04 -3.06
C ARG A 194 -24.84 -6.52 -4.46
N GLY A 195 -25.40 -7.73 -4.57
CA GLY A 195 -25.90 -8.29 -5.83
C GLY A 195 -27.02 -7.44 -6.46
N LEU A 196 -28.03 -7.04 -5.68
CA LEU A 196 -29.15 -6.22 -6.16
C LEU A 196 -28.67 -4.85 -6.67
N LYS A 197 -27.82 -4.17 -5.90
CA LYS A 197 -27.26 -2.86 -6.25
C LYS A 197 -26.30 -2.96 -7.43
N GLY A 198 -25.48 -4.02 -7.47
CA GLY A 198 -24.65 -4.36 -8.63
C GLY A 198 -25.47 -4.49 -9.91
N ALA A 199 -26.61 -5.19 -9.87
CA ALA A 199 -27.50 -5.36 -11.02
C ALA A 199 -28.04 -4.02 -11.56
N ALA A 200 -28.38 -3.08 -10.67
CA ALA A 200 -28.79 -1.74 -11.06
C ALA A 200 -27.64 -0.95 -11.70
N TYR A 201 -26.46 -0.98 -11.06
CA TYR A 201 -25.26 -0.31 -11.52
C TYR A 201 -24.84 -0.72 -12.94
N PHE A 202 -24.62 -2.02 -13.21
CA PHE A 202 -24.11 -2.43 -14.52
C PHE A 202 -25.19 -2.43 -15.61
N HIS A 203 -26.48 -2.46 -15.23
CA HIS A 203 -27.56 -2.20 -16.18
C HIS A 203 -27.44 -0.77 -16.74
N ARG A 204 -27.32 0.22 -15.85
CA ARG A 204 -27.09 1.62 -16.21
C ARG A 204 -25.82 1.78 -17.04
N LEU A 205 -24.71 1.20 -16.58
CA LEU A 205 -23.44 1.23 -17.30
C LEU A 205 -23.58 0.77 -18.75
N CYS A 206 -24.28 -0.35 -18.97
CA CYS A 206 -24.49 -0.91 -20.30
C CYS A 206 -25.34 0.03 -21.19
N VAL A 207 -26.39 0.64 -20.63
CA VAL A 207 -27.22 1.63 -21.33
C VAL A 207 -26.43 2.90 -21.67
N GLU A 208 -25.59 3.38 -20.77
CA GLU A 208 -24.73 4.55 -21.00
C GLU A 208 -23.68 4.27 -22.08
N ALA A 209 -22.99 3.12 -22.02
CA ALA A 209 -22.01 2.71 -23.01
C ALA A 209 -22.60 2.54 -24.43
N LEU A 210 -23.89 2.17 -24.53
CA LEU A 210 -24.63 2.15 -25.79
C LEU A 210 -24.85 3.55 -26.37
N ARG A 211 -25.04 4.57 -25.53
CA ARG A 211 -25.26 5.97 -25.94
C ARG A 211 -23.97 6.73 -26.22
N ASP A 212 -22.89 6.37 -25.56
CA ASP A 212 -21.60 7.05 -25.68
C ASP A 212 -20.94 6.76 -27.04
N ASP A 213 -20.87 7.78 -27.90
CA ASP A 213 -20.14 7.77 -29.17
C ASP A 213 -18.75 8.42 -29.07
N ALA A 214 -18.46 9.12 -27.96
CA ALA A 214 -17.28 9.97 -27.79
C ALA A 214 -16.05 9.18 -27.30
N ALA A 215 -16.22 8.15 -26.46
CA ALA A 215 -15.11 7.47 -25.78
C ALA A 215 -14.36 6.38 -26.60
N GLY A 216 -14.69 6.15 -27.87
CA GLY A 216 -14.22 4.98 -28.64
C GLY A 216 -12.99 5.15 -29.53
N ASN A 217 -12.51 6.38 -29.72
CA ASN A 217 -11.52 6.70 -30.77
C ASN A 217 -10.08 6.83 -30.26
N ALA A 218 -9.87 6.95 -28.95
CA ALA A 218 -8.52 7.16 -28.43
C ALA A 218 -7.69 5.87 -28.59
N ALA A 219 -6.53 5.98 -29.23
CA ALA A 219 -5.61 4.86 -29.35
C ALA A 219 -5.02 4.50 -27.98
N VAL A 220 -5.26 3.27 -27.53
CA VAL A 220 -4.69 2.67 -26.32
C VAL A 220 -3.69 1.60 -26.75
N PRO A 221 -2.38 1.87 -26.64
CA PRO A 221 -1.36 0.85 -26.86
C PRO A 221 -1.55 -0.32 -25.90
N GLN A 222 -1.41 -1.53 -26.42
CA GLN A 222 -1.48 -2.76 -25.63
C GLN A 222 -0.09 -3.35 -25.48
N TYR A 223 0.19 -3.88 -24.28
CA TYR A 223 1.33 -4.76 -24.09
C TYR A 223 1.20 -5.98 -25.02
N ARG A 224 2.33 -6.42 -25.58
CA ARG A 224 2.43 -7.68 -26.31
C ARG A 224 3.45 -8.57 -25.62
N THR A 225 3.14 -9.86 -25.47
CA THR A 225 4.07 -10.83 -24.89
C THR A 225 5.43 -10.73 -25.56
N GLY A 226 6.47 -10.50 -24.77
CA GLY A 226 7.81 -10.32 -25.28
C GLY A 226 8.68 -9.54 -24.30
N PRO A 227 9.96 -9.33 -24.64
CA PRO A 227 10.88 -8.62 -23.77
C PRO A 227 10.43 -7.17 -23.56
N SER A 228 10.62 -6.69 -22.33
CA SER A 228 10.58 -5.27 -21.99
C SER A 228 11.94 -4.88 -21.40
N THR A 229 12.34 -3.63 -21.59
CA THR A 229 13.60 -3.11 -21.01
C THR A 229 13.29 -2.13 -19.89
N ILE A 230 14.14 -2.11 -18.87
CA ILE A 230 14.09 -1.10 -17.80
C ILE A 230 15.08 0.01 -18.12
N ARG A 231 14.59 1.25 -18.19
CA ARG A 231 15.42 2.45 -18.30
C ARG A 231 14.68 3.67 -17.75
N ALA A 232 15.42 4.59 -17.13
CA ALA A 232 14.88 5.82 -16.57
C ALA A 232 13.66 5.60 -15.65
N GLY A 233 13.71 4.59 -14.77
CA GLY A 233 12.64 4.36 -13.79
C GLY A 233 11.32 3.86 -14.39
N ALA A 234 11.32 3.30 -15.60
CA ALA A 234 10.13 2.76 -16.26
C ALA A 234 10.42 1.49 -17.05
N PHE A 235 9.37 0.71 -17.33
CA PHE A 235 9.40 -0.40 -18.29
C PHE A 235 9.10 0.11 -19.71
N TRP A 236 9.78 -0.43 -20.71
CA TRP A 236 9.67 0.02 -22.09
C TRP A 236 9.45 -1.13 -23.06
N GLN A 237 8.56 -0.91 -24.03
CA GLN A 237 8.37 -1.77 -25.20
C GLN A 237 8.13 -0.88 -26.42
N ASN A 238 8.82 -1.15 -27.53
CA ASN A 238 8.73 -0.36 -28.77
C ASN A 238 8.92 1.16 -28.53
N ASP A 239 9.97 1.52 -27.79
CA ASP A 239 10.31 2.91 -27.41
C ASP A 239 9.20 3.70 -26.72
N ARG A 240 8.28 3.00 -26.06
CA ARG A 240 7.23 3.60 -25.26
C ARG A 240 7.22 3.05 -23.83
N PRO A 241 6.98 3.89 -22.81
CA PRO A 241 6.73 3.40 -21.47
C PRO A 241 5.48 2.50 -21.46
N VAL A 242 5.56 1.37 -20.76
CA VAL A 242 4.45 0.45 -20.54
C VAL A 242 4.19 0.39 -19.04
N TYR A 243 2.92 0.50 -18.66
CA TYR A 243 2.50 0.25 -17.28
C TYR A 243 1.93 -1.18 -17.19
N PHE A 244 2.40 -1.95 -16.22
CA PHE A 244 1.85 -3.27 -15.93
C PHE A 244 0.82 -3.14 -14.81
N THR A 245 -0.45 -3.32 -15.12
CA THR A 245 -1.55 -3.11 -14.17
C THR A 245 -2.41 -4.35 -14.15
N GLY A 246 -2.52 -5.00 -13.00
CA GLY A 246 -3.23 -6.26 -12.90
C GLY A 246 -3.38 -6.78 -11.48
N VAL A 247 -3.42 -8.10 -11.32
CA VAL A 247 -4.04 -8.75 -10.16
C VAL A 247 -3.29 -9.98 -9.69
N GLY A 248 -3.49 -10.41 -8.46
CA GLY A 248 -3.05 -11.72 -7.95
C GLY A 248 -4.12 -12.36 -7.06
N HIS A 249 -3.88 -13.51 -6.43
CA HIS A 249 -2.63 -14.28 -6.40
C HIS A 249 -2.86 -15.80 -6.54
N PHE A 250 -4.10 -16.26 -6.35
CA PHE A 250 -4.40 -17.68 -6.15
C PHE A 250 -5.10 -18.34 -7.36
N GLY A 251 -6.30 -18.87 -7.18
CA GLY A 251 -6.96 -19.74 -8.15
C GLY A 251 -7.66 -18.93 -9.24
N GLN A 252 -8.41 -17.90 -8.84
CA GLN A 252 -9.27 -17.15 -9.75
C GLN A 252 -8.45 -16.37 -10.78
N VAL A 253 -7.33 -15.74 -10.37
CA VAL A 253 -6.44 -15.02 -11.30
C VAL A 253 -5.92 -15.90 -12.44
N ARG A 254 -5.64 -17.18 -12.17
CA ARG A 254 -5.20 -18.15 -13.17
C ARG A 254 -6.33 -18.47 -14.17
N GLN A 255 -7.54 -18.68 -13.64
CA GLN A 255 -8.73 -18.98 -14.46
C GLN A 255 -9.10 -17.80 -15.38
N ASP A 256 -8.87 -16.57 -14.92
CA ASP A 256 -9.26 -15.36 -15.65
C ASP A 256 -8.22 -14.84 -16.66
N ILE A 257 -7.03 -15.44 -16.76
CA ILE A 257 -6.02 -15.10 -17.79
C ILE A 257 -6.63 -14.88 -19.19
N PRO A 258 -7.56 -15.74 -19.68
CA PRO A 258 -8.16 -15.56 -21.00
C PRO A 258 -8.93 -14.24 -21.19
N ILE A 259 -9.37 -13.61 -20.11
CA ILE A 259 -10.25 -12.43 -20.11
C ILE A 259 -9.66 -11.18 -19.44
N LEU A 260 -8.48 -11.26 -18.81
CA LEU A 260 -7.86 -10.11 -18.10
C LEU A 260 -7.64 -8.88 -19.00
N ASN A 261 -7.15 -9.09 -20.22
CA ASN A 261 -6.94 -7.99 -21.16
C ASN A 261 -8.25 -7.32 -21.61
N ASP A 262 -9.38 -8.02 -21.55
CA ASP A 262 -10.68 -7.43 -21.84
C ASP A 262 -11.11 -6.46 -20.73
N TYR A 263 -10.60 -6.61 -19.51
CA TYR A 263 -10.75 -5.61 -18.44
C TYR A 263 -9.75 -4.45 -18.59
N GLY A 264 -8.75 -4.55 -19.47
CA GLY A 264 -7.63 -3.61 -19.58
C GLY A 264 -6.41 -3.98 -18.71
N LEU A 265 -6.41 -5.17 -18.10
CA LEU A 265 -5.35 -5.66 -17.21
C LEU A 265 -4.36 -6.55 -17.96
N ASN A 266 -3.06 -6.42 -17.68
CA ASN A 266 -2.00 -7.04 -18.50
C ASN A 266 -0.90 -7.77 -17.71
N ILE A 267 -1.02 -7.88 -16.38
CA ILE A 267 -0.07 -8.63 -15.55
C ILE A 267 -0.81 -9.43 -14.48
N ILE A 268 -0.24 -10.56 -14.09
CA ILE A 268 -0.66 -11.30 -12.90
C ILE A 268 0.51 -11.57 -11.97
N GLN A 269 0.22 -11.79 -10.70
CA GLN A 269 1.12 -12.49 -9.80
C GLN A 269 0.59 -13.88 -9.48
N ILE A 270 1.49 -14.87 -9.52
CA ILE A 270 1.27 -16.21 -8.99
C ILE A 270 2.46 -16.58 -8.10
N GLU A 271 2.32 -17.66 -7.34
CA GLU A 271 3.39 -18.12 -6.46
C GLU A 271 3.57 -19.64 -6.47
N MET A 272 4.79 -20.06 -6.09
CA MET A 272 5.14 -21.43 -5.73
C MET A 272 6.42 -21.40 -4.89
N GLY A 273 6.47 -22.19 -3.81
CA GLY A 273 7.63 -22.22 -2.92
C GLY A 273 8.34 -23.59 -2.84
N PRO A 274 9.45 -23.66 -2.10
CA PRO A 274 10.30 -24.86 -2.04
C PRO A 274 9.56 -26.13 -1.60
N ALA A 275 8.62 -26.04 -0.65
CA ALA A 275 7.87 -27.20 -0.16
C ALA A 275 7.03 -27.87 -1.27
N ASN A 276 6.59 -27.11 -2.28
CA ASN A 276 5.82 -27.63 -3.40
C ASN A 276 6.69 -28.38 -4.41
N GLY A 277 7.93 -27.91 -4.64
CA GLY A 277 8.86 -28.52 -5.60
C GLY A 277 9.83 -29.55 -5.01
N LEU A 278 10.02 -29.54 -3.69
CA LEU A 278 10.96 -30.39 -2.95
C LEU A 278 10.23 -31.17 -1.84
N PRO A 279 9.35 -32.12 -2.18
CA PRO A 279 8.51 -32.81 -1.19
C PRO A 279 9.33 -33.65 -0.20
N THR A 280 10.54 -34.09 -0.60
CA THR A 280 11.47 -34.83 0.27
C THR A 280 12.90 -34.32 0.07
N PRO A 281 13.86 -34.67 0.97
CA PRO A 281 15.26 -34.28 0.82
C PRO A 281 15.89 -34.70 -0.53
N ASN A 282 15.41 -35.80 -1.12
CA ASN A 282 16.02 -36.42 -2.31
C ASN A 282 15.16 -36.29 -3.57
N THR A 283 13.96 -35.73 -3.48
CA THR A 283 13.04 -35.59 -4.62
C THR A 283 12.99 -34.15 -5.11
N VAL A 284 12.94 -33.98 -6.43
CA VAL A 284 12.55 -32.74 -7.11
C VAL A 284 11.34 -33.07 -7.97
N ASP A 285 10.19 -32.43 -7.69
CA ASP A 285 8.96 -32.63 -8.45
C ASP A 285 8.87 -31.61 -9.60
N LEU A 286 9.51 -31.93 -10.72
CA LEU A 286 9.47 -31.09 -11.91
C LEU A 286 8.08 -31.01 -12.54
N GLU A 287 7.23 -32.02 -12.34
CA GLU A 287 5.88 -32.03 -12.89
C GLU A 287 4.98 -31.05 -12.14
N ALA A 288 5.07 -31.01 -10.81
CA ALA A 288 4.41 -29.97 -10.02
C ALA A 288 4.81 -28.56 -10.48
N ILE A 289 6.11 -28.32 -10.74
CA ILE A 289 6.57 -27.01 -11.26
C ILE A 289 5.98 -26.72 -12.65
N ARG A 290 5.91 -27.73 -13.53
CA ARG A 290 5.31 -27.56 -14.87
C ARG A 290 3.83 -27.20 -14.78
N GLN A 291 3.08 -27.87 -13.92
CA GLN A 291 1.65 -27.65 -13.77
C GLN A 291 1.32 -26.33 -13.04
N SER A 292 2.08 -25.99 -12.00
CA SER A 292 1.78 -24.83 -11.15
C SER A 292 2.37 -23.52 -11.66
N VAL A 293 3.41 -23.56 -12.51
CA VAL A 293 4.11 -22.36 -13.02
C VAL A 293 4.17 -22.34 -14.54
N VAL A 294 4.80 -23.34 -15.18
CA VAL A 294 5.10 -23.29 -16.63
C VAL A 294 3.82 -23.27 -17.48
N HIS A 295 2.81 -24.06 -17.10
CA HIS A 295 1.50 -24.06 -17.75
C HIS A 295 0.88 -22.66 -17.78
N TRP A 296 0.88 -21.97 -16.65
CA TRP A 296 0.28 -20.63 -16.53
C TRP A 296 1.08 -19.55 -17.23
N LEU A 297 2.41 -19.68 -17.25
CA LEU A 297 3.27 -18.87 -18.10
C LEU A 297 2.88 -19.01 -19.58
N HIS A 298 2.64 -20.23 -20.07
CA HIS A 298 2.17 -20.44 -21.45
C HIS A 298 0.79 -19.83 -21.72
N GLN A 299 -0.17 -20.01 -20.81
CA GLN A 299 -1.51 -19.40 -20.93
C GLN A 299 -1.42 -17.87 -20.98
N ALA A 300 -0.60 -17.27 -20.12
CA ALA A 300 -0.39 -15.83 -20.06
C ALA A 300 0.28 -15.30 -21.34
N ALA A 301 1.32 -15.99 -21.83
CA ALA A 301 2.00 -15.63 -23.07
C ALA A 301 1.06 -15.61 -24.27
N ALA A 302 0.20 -16.63 -24.40
CA ALA A 302 -0.77 -16.73 -25.49
C ALA A 302 -1.81 -15.59 -25.48
N ARG A 303 -1.96 -14.89 -24.35
CA ARG A 303 -2.98 -13.86 -24.14
C ARG A 303 -2.43 -12.46 -23.95
N ASN A 304 -1.12 -12.22 -24.08
CA ASN A 304 -0.48 -10.93 -23.78
C ASN A 304 -0.66 -10.52 -22.32
N VAL A 305 -0.50 -11.48 -21.41
CA VAL A 305 -0.48 -11.25 -19.97
C VAL A 305 0.94 -11.56 -19.47
N ALA A 306 1.52 -10.61 -18.75
CA ALA A 306 2.80 -10.77 -18.09
C ALA A 306 2.62 -11.48 -16.74
N VAL A 307 3.66 -12.13 -16.23
CA VAL A 307 3.61 -12.89 -14.97
C VAL A 307 4.76 -12.45 -14.08
N ASN A 308 4.44 -11.93 -12.91
CA ASN A 308 5.35 -11.90 -11.77
C ASN A 308 5.24 -13.23 -11.02
N LEU A 309 6.38 -13.88 -10.76
CA LEU A 309 6.42 -15.11 -9.97
C LEU A 309 7.01 -14.83 -8.60
N LEU A 310 6.23 -15.08 -7.55
CA LEU A 310 6.74 -15.14 -6.18
C LEU A 310 7.28 -16.54 -5.87
N ILE A 311 8.55 -16.64 -5.44
CA ILE A 311 9.22 -17.94 -5.18
C ILE A 311 9.03 -18.46 -3.73
N SER A 312 8.20 -17.76 -2.94
CA SER A 312 7.70 -18.11 -1.61
C SER A 312 8.65 -18.95 -0.73
N PRO A 313 9.85 -18.44 -0.36
CA PRO A 313 10.77 -19.15 0.52
C PRO A 313 10.16 -19.51 1.89
N HIS A 314 9.09 -18.81 2.29
CA HIS A 314 8.32 -19.08 3.51
C HIS A 314 7.56 -20.43 3.45
N TYR A 315 7.30 -20.99 2.28
CA TYR A 315 6.93 -22.41 2.14
C TYR A 315 8.18 -23.29 2.26
N PHE A 316 8.86 -23.18 3.40
CA PHE A 316 10.05 -23.96 3.70
C PHE A 316 9.65 -25.43 3.94
N PRO A 317 10.34 -26.43 3.33
CA PRO A 317 9.91 -27.81 3.44
C PRO A 317 10.01 -28.32 4.89
N GLN A 318 8.97 -29.02 5.36
CA GLN A 318 8.92 -29.52 6.73
C GLN A 318 10.12 -30.42 7.08
N TRP A 319 10.57 -31.27 6.15
CA TRP A 319 11.74 -32.13 6.35
C TRP A 319 13.03 -31.33 6.59
N ALA A 320 13.16 -30.14 5.99
CA ALA A 320 14.31 -29.27 6.18
C ALA A 320 14.18 -28.52 7.50
N PHE A 321 12.97 -28.04 7.80
CA PHE A 321 12.65 -27.39 9.06
C PHE A 321 12.99 -28.27 10.27
N ASP A 322 12.69 -29.57 10.18
CA ASP A 322 12.95 -30.52 11.28
C ASP A 322 14.41 -30.95 11.39
N ALA A 323 15.25 -30.70 10.37
CA ALA A 323 16.65 -31.13 10.34
C ALA A 323 17.58 -30.28 11.21
N ASP A 324 17.18 -29.05 11.58
CA ASP A 324 17.97 -28.19 12.46
C ASP A 324 17.05 -27.47 13.48
N PRO A 325 17.26 -27.65 14.80
CA PRO A 325 16.44 -27.02 15.83
C PRO A 325 16.49 -25.48 15.81
N ALA A 326 17.50 -24.86 15.18
CA ALA A 326 17.58 -23.41 15.03
C ALA A 326 16.40 -22.83 14.26
N HIS A 327 15.77 -23.60 13.35
CA HIS A 327 14.60 -23.13 12.62
C HIS A 327 13.41 -22.82 13.52
N ARG A 328 13.27 -23.52 14.66
CA ARG A 328 12.20 -23.25 15.64
C ARG A 328 12.47 -22.02 16.53
N GLN A 329 13.67 -21.47 16.49
CA GLN A 329 14.10 -20.35 17.34
C GLN A 329 14.13 -19.01 16.60
N CYS A 330 14.23 -19.04 15.26
CA CYS A 330 14.43 -17.86 14.43
C CYS A 330 13.24 -17.61 13.51
N GLY A 331 13.16 -16.39 13.02
CA GLY A 331 12.15 -15.95 12.07
C GLY A 331 11.21 -14.91 12.65
N HIS A 332 10.57 -14.18 11.75
CA HIS A 332 9.56 -13.17 12.04
C HIS A 332 8.64 -13.03 10.82
N GLY A 333 7.37 -12.65 11.02
CA GLY A 333 6.41 -12.56 9.91
C GLY A 333 6.28 -13.89 9.15
N PHE A 334 6.38 -13.83 7.81
CA PHE A 334 6.29 -14.99 6.92
C PHE A 334 7.53 -15.91 6.98
N LEU A 335 8.74 -15.37 7.18
CA LEU A 335 9.96 -16.18 7.20
C LEU A 335 10.21 -16.72 8.60
N LYS A 336 9.75 -17.95 8.84
CA LYS A 336 9.74 -18.60 10.16
C LYS A 336 10.85 -19.64 10.37
N PHE A 337 11.97 -19.55 9.65
CA PHE A 337 13.09 -20.50 9.74
C PHE A 337 14.42 -19.77 9.86
N CYS A 338 15.46 -20.40 10.42
CA CYS A 338 16.80 -19.80 10.51
C CYS A 338 17.47 -19.66 9.13
N ILE A 339 17.79 -18.45 8.69
CA ILE A 339 18.44 -18.21 7.38
C ILE A 339 19.92 -18.64 7.36
N GLU A 340 20.56 -18.76 8.53
CA GLU A 340 21.95 -19.17 8.70
C GLU A 340 22.16 -20.67 8.91
N ALA A 341 21.10 -21.45 9.14
CA ALA A 341 21.21 -22.88 9.34
C ALA A 341 21.84 -23.53 8.08
N PRO A 342 22.76 -24.50 8.22
CA PRO A 342 23.54 -25.03 7.08
C PRO A 342 22.69 -25.58 5.92
N ASN A 343 21.53 -26.14 6.23
CA ASN A 343 20.60 -26.70 5.26
C ASN A 343 19.76 -25.63 4.53
N THR A 344 19.61 -24.41 5.05
CA THR A 344 18.79 -23.36 4.41
C THR A 344 19.29 -23.05 3.01
N ARG A 345 20.59 -22.77 2.88
CA ARG A 345 21.19 -22.44 1.58
C ARG A 345 21.03 -23.60 0.60
N VAL A 346 21.21 -24.84 1.06
CA VAL A 346 21.04 -26.05 0.24
C VAL A 346 19.62 -26.16 -0.30
N VAL A 347 18.60 -25.95 0.54
CA VAL A 347 17.19 -25.99 0.13
C VAL A 347 16.89 -24.90 -0.91
N MET A 348 17.30 -23.66 -0.64
CA MET A 348 17.02 -22.53 -1.52
C MET A 348 17.70 -22.69 -2.88
N GLU A 349 18.98 -23.08 -2.89
CA GLU A 349 19.69 -23.32 -4.14
C GLU A 349 19.10 -24.49 -4.93
N LYS A 350 18.75 -25.60 -4.27
CA LYS A 350 18.10 -26.75 -4.91
C LYS A 350 16.75 -26.40 -5.51
N TRP A 351 15.96 -25.57 -4.82
CA TRP A 351 14.68 -25.09 -5.33
C TRP A 351 14.86 -24.25 -6.60
N LEU A 352 15.76 -23.26 -6.56
CA LEU A 352 16.02 -22.38 -7.70
C LEU A 352 16.65 -23.14 -8.89
N ASP A 353 17.50 -24.14 -8.64
CA ASP A 353 18.07 -24.98 -9.70
C ASP A 353 17.03 -25.86 -10.39
N ALA A 354 15.96 -26.25 -9.70
CA ALA A 354 14.85 -26.98 -10.30
C ALA A 354 13.94 -26.05 -11.13
N LEU A 355 13.67 -24.85 -10.60
CA LEU A 355 12.73 -23.90 -11.18
C LEU A 355 13.31 -23.17 -12.41
N MET A 356 14.50 -22.57 -12.27
CA MET A 356 15.03 -21.61 -13.23
C MET A 356 15.23 -22.16 -14.64
N PRO A 357 15.75 -23.39 -14.86
CA PRO A 357 15.87 -23.95 -16.20
C PRO A 357 14.55 -24.02 -16.98
N LEU A 358 13.42 -24.10 -16.28
CA LEU A 358 12.09 -24.22 -16.89
C LEU A 358 11.49 -22.86 -17.28
N ILE A 359 11.89 -21.76 -16.62
CA ILE A 359 11.20 -20.47 -16.73
C ILE A 359 12.08 -19.30 -17.17
N ALA A 360 13.41 -19.41 -17.06
CA ALA A 360 14.37 -18.29 -17.20
C ALA A 360 14.23 -17.48 -18.50
N ARG A 361 13.79 -18.12 -19.59
CA ARG A 361 13.64 -17.51 -20.91
C ARG A 361 12.17 -17.41 -21.36
N HIS A 362 11.23 -17.65 -20.46
CA HIS A 362 9.82 -17.65 -20.82
C HIS A 362 9.34 -16.22 -21.10
N PRO A 363 8.74 -15.92 -22.27
CA PRO A 363 8.47 -14.54 -22.70
C PRO A 363 7.37 -13.83 -21.92
N ALA A 364 6.54 -14.55 -21.17
CA ALA A 364 5.58 -13.96 -20.23
C ALA A 364 6.18 -13.68 -18.83
N LEU A 365 7.37 -14.20 -18.50
CA LEU A 365 7.97 -13.96 -17.19
C LEU A 365 8.49 -12.52 -17.12
N HIS A 366 7.81 -11.68 -16.33
CA HIS A 366 8.14 -10.27 -16.17
C HIS A 366 9.29 -10.06 -15.18
N SER A 367 9.17 -10.68 -14.00
CA SER A 367 10.13 -10.56 -12.90
C SER A 367 9.88 -11.64 -11.86
N ILE A 368 10.86 -11.84 -10.97
CA ILE A 368 10.72 -12.72 -9.80
C ILE A 368 10.60 -11.87 -8.52
N CYS A 369 9.54 -12.10 -7.74
CA CYS A 369 9.46 -11.61 -6.36
C CYS A 369 10.12 -12.65 -5.44
N LEU A 370 11.14 -12.26 -4.69
CA LEU A 370 11.98 -13.16 -3.89
C LEU A 370 11.29 -13.62 -2.60
N SER A 371 10.44 -12.78 -2.01
CA SER A 371 9.83 -13.03 -0.71
C SER A 371 8.54 -12.23 -0.55
N ASN A 372 7.58 -12.81 0.18
CA ASN A 372 6.36 -12.12 0.64
C ASN A 372 6.66 -11.41 1.95
N GLU A 373 6.36 -10.11 2.03
CA GLU A 373 6.45 -9.31 3.26
C GLU A 373 7.65 -9.69 4.14
N PRO A 374 8.89 -9.61 3.62
CA PRO A 374 10.05 -10.08 4.33
C PRO A 374 10.17 -9.31 5.64
N GLN A 375 10.36 -10.06 6.71
CA GLN A 375 10.76 -9.56 8.02
C GLN A 375 11.56 -10.69 8.67
N TYR A 376 12.52 -10.34 9.53
CA TYR A 376 13.34 -11.36 10.15
C TYR A 376 13.92 -10.92 11.49
N GLN A 377 13.92 -11.85 12.44
CA GLN A 377 14.71 -11.77 13.68
C GLN A 377 15.34 -13.13 13.94
N GLY A 378 16.64 -13.15 14.23
CA GLY A 378 17.32 -14.34 14.73
C GLY A 378 17.37 -14.32 16.25
N ARG A 379 17.56 -15.51 16.85
CA ARG A 379 17.89 -15.68 18.27
C ARG A 379 18.76 -16.91 18.57
N CYS A 380 19.22 -17.63 17.56
CA CYS A 380 19.92 -18.90 17.72
C CYS A 380 21.45 -18.73 17.82
N ALA A 381 22.14 -19.84 18.09
CA ALA A 381 23.60 -19.88 18.17
C ALA A 381 24.30 -19.45 16.87
N TYR A 382 23.73 -19.72 15.70
CA TYR A 382 24.30 -19.28 14.42
C TYR A 382 24.28 -17.75 14.29
N GLU A 383 23.18 -17.11 14.67
CA GLU A 383 23.11 -15.65 14.66
C GLU A 383 24.12 -15.04 15.62
N ARG A 384 24.23 -15.59 16.85
CA ARG A 384 25.22 -15.12 17.83
C ARG A 384 26.63 -15.20 17.26
N ALA A 385 27.01 -16.33 16.69
CA ALA A 385 28.33 -16.51 16.07
C ALA A 385 28.55 -15.53 14.89
N GLY A 386 27.53 -15.33 14.05
CA GLY A 386 27.57 -14.36 12.96
C GLY A 386 27.73 -12.93 13.44
N PHE A 387 27.06 -12.54 14.52
CA PHE A 387 27.16 -11.21 15.11
C PHE A 387 28.57 -10.97 15.67
N GLN A 388 29.13 -11.94 16.40
CA GLN A 388 30.50 -11.87 16.91
C GLN A 388 31.53 -11.72 15.77
N ALA A 389 31.34 -12.45 14.66
CA ALA A 389 32.19 -12.33 13.47
C ALA A 389 32.04 -10.96 12.79
N TRP A 390 30.81 -10.45 12.67
CA TRP A 390 30.55 -9.13 12.09
C TRP A 390 31.19 -8.00 12.92
N LEU A 391 31.08 -8.05 14.25
CA LEU A 391 31.75 -7.10 15.15
C LEU A 391 33.27 -7.17 15.03
N LYS A 392 33.83 -8.38 14.91
CA LYS A 392 35.26 -8.59 14.72
C LYS A 392 35.74 -7.97 13.41
N ALA A 393 34.98 -8.13 12.32
CA ALA A 393 35.29 -7.51 11.04
C ALA A 393 35.18 -5.98 11.09
N LYS A 394 34.14 -5.44 11.72
CA LYS A 394 33.88 -4.00 11.85
C LYS A 394 34.96 -3.28 12.65
N TRP A 395 35.34 -3.81 13.82
CA TRP A 395 36.23 -3.12 14.76
C TRP A 395 37.68 -3.56 14.67
N GLY A 396 37.96 -4.77 14.18
CA GLY A 396 39.28 -5.40 14.17
C GLY A 396 39.76 -5.85 15.56
N PHE A 397 39.70 -4.96 16.56
CA PHE A 397 40.15 -5.21 17.93
C PHE A 397 39.04 -4.95 18.95
N ILE A 398 38.86 -5.87 19.90
CA ILE A 398 37.83 -5.78 20.94
C ILE A 398 37.95 -4.49 21.79
N ARG A 399 39.16 -3.96 21.97
CA ARG A 399 39.37 -2.69 22.68
C ARG A 399 38.65 -1.51 22.03
N LYS A 400 38.61 -1.45 20.69
CA LYS A 400 37.91 -0.39 19.96
C LYS A 400 36.39 -0.51 20.14
N ALA A 401 35.86 -1.74 20.05
CA ALA A 401 34.45 -2.00 20.33
C ALA A 401 34.09 -1.62 21.77
N ASN A 402 34.90 -2.03 22.76
CA ASN A 402 34.71 -1.67 24.17
C ASN A 402 34.69 -0.15 24.40
N GLU A 403 35.57 0.59 23.73
CA GLU A 403 35.62 2.07 23.81
C GLU A 403 34.34 2.72 23.26
N VAL A 404 33.84 2.23 22.12
CA VAL A 404 32.62 2.76 21.49
C VAL A 404 31.37 2.40 22.28
N TYR A 405 31.27 1.16 22.75
CA TYR A 405 30.09 0.64 23.43
C TYR A 405 30.08 0.87 24.95
N GLY A 406 31.17 1.37 25.53
CA GLY A 406 31.31 1.50 26.98
C GLY A 406 31.37 0.15 27.73
N THR A 407 31.91 -0.89 27.09
CA THR A 407 31.95 -2.26 27.62
C THR A 407 33.37 -2.72 27.97
N ARG A 408 33.53 -3.95 28.49
CA ARG A 408 34.82 -4.49 28.97
C ARG A 408 35.02 -5.97 28.60
N PHE A 409 34.59 -6.38 27.42
CA PHE A 409 34.77 -7.76 26.94
C PHE A 409 36.26 -8.06 26.72
N ARG A 410 36.68 -9.32 26.97
CA ARG A 410 38.08 -9.73 26.76
C ARG A 410 38.33 -10.10 25.30
N ARG A 411 37.30 -10.59 24.61
CA ARG A 411 37.30 -10.97 23.20
C ARG A 411 35.88 -10.89 22.63
N PHE A 412 35.73 -10.95 21.31
CA PHE A 412 34.41 -10.84 20.66
C PHE A 412 33.49 -12.00 21.01
N GLU A 413 34.05 -13.18 21.27
CA GLU A 413 33.32 -14.41 21.61
C GLU A 413 32.63 -14.33 22.98
N ASP A 414 32.97 -13.35 23.82
CA ASP A 414 32.31 -13.09 25.10
C ASP A 414 31.00 -12.28 24.94
N ILE A 415 30.70 -11.79 23.74
CA ILE A 415 29.53 -10.94 23.47
C ILE A 415 28.31 -11.83 23.19
N GLU A 416 27.28 -11.70 24.02
CA GLU A 416 25.96 -12.28 23.79
C GLU A 416 25.08 -11.35 22.93
N LEU A 417 24.00 -11.88 22.36
CA LEU A 417 23.03 -11.06 21.63
C LEU A 417 22.30 -10.12 22.61
N PRO A 418 22.40 -8.78 22.45
CA PRO A 418 21.76 -7.83 23.36
C PRO A 418 20.23 -7.93 23.27
N GLN A 419 19.55 -8.07 24.41
CA GLN A 419 18.09 -8.28 24.48
C GLN A 419 17.28 -6.98 24.46
N ASP A 420 17.88 -5.88 24.88
CA ASP A 420 17.27 -4.55 24.95
C ASP A 420 18.34 -3.45 24.77
N ALA A 421 17.89 -2.20 24.77
CA ALA A 421 18.71 -1.02 24.56
C ALA A 421 19.57 -0.60 25.78
N SER A 422 19.67 -1.40 26.85
CA SER A 422 20.54 -1.08 28.01
C SER A 422 22.02 -0.96 27.63
N GLN A 423 22.44 -1.68 26.58
CA GLN A 423 23.73 -1.50 25.90
C GLN A 423 23.48 -0.96 24.49
N TYR A 424 22.99 0.27 24.42
CA TYR A 424 22.46 0.88 23.18
C TYR A 424 23.36 0.65 21.95
N GLY A 425 24.66 0.95 22.03
CA GLY A 425 25.55 0.81 20.88
C GLY A 425 25.66 -0.63 20.34
N LEU A 426 25.69 -1.64 21.22
CA LEU A 426 25.65 -3.06 20.82
C LEU A 426 24.28 -3.47 20.29
N TYR A 427 23.21 -2.96 20.90
CA TYR A 427 21.83 -3.25 20.48
C TYR A 427 21.53 -2.66 19.09
N PHE A 428 21.95 -1.43 18.84
CA PHE A 428 21.91 -0.79 17.52
C PHE A 428 22.65 -1.63 16.49
N ASP A 429 23.90 -2.02 16.79
CA ASP A 429 24.71 -2.82 15.86
C ASP A 429 24.19 -4.25 15.65
N ARG A 430 23.53 -4.87 16.65
CA ARG A 430 22.81 -6.15 16.46
C ARG A 430 21.78 -6.03 15.34
N TRP A 431 20.99 -4.96 15.34
CA TRP A 431 19.93 -4.79 14.35
C TRP A 431 20.45 -4.32 13.00
N ARG A 432 21.55 -3.56 12.95
CA ARG A 432 22.29 -3.31 11.71
C ARG A 432 22.87 -4.59 11.12
N PHE A 433 23.43 -5.47 11.95
CA PHE A 433 23.85 -6.81 11.53
C PHE A 433 22.67 -7.65 11.02
N ASN A 434 21.52 -7.63 11.71
CA ASN A 434 20.30 -8.32 11.26
C ASN A 434 19.86 -7.83 9.87
N GLN A 435 19.88 -6.52 9.64
CA GLN A 435 19.59 -5.92 8.34
C GLN A 435 20.59 -6.36 7.26
N ASP A 436 21.89 -6.33 7.56
CA ASP A 436 22.93 -6.73 6.61
C ASP A 436 22.81 -8.20 6.18
N ARG A 437 22.64 -9.12 7.14
CA ARG A 437 22.55 -10.55 6.84
C ARG A 437 21.23 -10.91 6.16
N PHE A 438 20.15 -10.16 6.44
CA PHE A 438 18.87 -10.40 5.78
C PHE A 438 18.88 -9.92 4.34
N VAL A 439 19.51 -8.78 4.04
CA VAL A 439 19.77 -8.39 2.64
C VAL A 439 20.66 -9.43 1.95
N ALA A 440 21.71 -9.92 2.61
CA ALA A 440 22.62 -10.93 2.05
C ALA A 440 21.90 -12.25 1.70
N PHE A 441 20.90 -12.66 2.48
CA PHE A 441 20.04 -13.81 2.14
C PHE A 441 19.30 -13.59 0.81
N HIS A 442 18.75 -12.40 0.58
CA HIS A 442 18.08 -12.08 -0.68
C HIS A 442 19.07 -11.90 -1.84
N GLU A 443 20.25 -11.33 -1.60
CA GLU A 443 21.34 -11.25 -2.59
C GLU A 443 21.76 -12.66 -3.05
N MET A 444 21.83 -13.63 -2.14
CA MET A 444 22.10 -15.04 -2.49
C MET A 444 21.02 -15.63 -3.41
N LEU A 445 19.73 -15.37 -3.15
CA LEU A 445 18.64 -15.81 -4.03
C LEU A 445 18.73 -15.17 -5.42
N ARG A 446 18.95 -13.85 -5.47
CA ARG A 446 19.17 -13.09 -6.70
C ARG A 446 20.33 -13.67 -7.51
N GLU A 447 21.48 -13.86 -6.89
CA GLU A 447 22.69 -14.38 -7.55
C GLU A 447 22.49 -15.79 -8.10
N ARG A 448 21.73 -16.65 -7.39
CA ARG A 448 21.37 -17.98 -7.89
C ARG A 448 20.48 -17.90 -9.13
N ILE A 449 19.51 -16.98 -9.16
CA ILE A 449 18.64 -16.72 -10.32
C ILE A 449 19.44 -16.17 -11.50
N HIS A 450 20.30 -15.17 -11.28
CA HIS A 450 21.06 -14.49 -12.32
C HIS A 450 22.10 -15.38 -13.01
N ARG A 451 22.49 -16.51 -12.43
CA ARG A 451 23.27 -17.54 -13.15
C ARG A 451 22.53 -18.14 -14.35
N TYR A 452 21.21 -18.17 -14.32
CA TYR A 452 20.38 -18.66 -15.42
C TYR A 452 19.87 -17.55 -16.34
N ALA A 453 19.57 -16.38 -15.76
CA ALA A 453 19.08 -15.20 -16.48
C ALA A 453 19.64 -13.92 -15.85
N PRO A 454 20.82 -13.43 -16.29
CA PRO A 454 21.45 -12.22 -15.75
C PRO A 454 20.58 -10.98 -15.87
N ASP A 455 19.77 -10.91 -16.94
CA ASP A 455 18.93 -9.77 -17.24
C ASP A 455 17.48 -9.91 -16.74
N LEU A 456 17.12 -10.98 -16.02
CA LEU A 456 15.80 -11.10 -15.40
C LEU A 456 15.72 -10.26 -14.11
N PRO A 457 14.82 -9.26 -14.02
CA PRO A 457 14.71 -8.45 -12.82
C PRO A 457 14.15 -9.25 -11.64
N VAL A 458 14.73 -9.07 -10.47
CA VAL A 458 14.18 -9.56 -9.20
C VAL A 458 13.80 -8.39 -8.27
N HIS A 459 12.91 -8.65 -7.33
CA HIS A 459 12.56 -7.68 -6.27
C HIS A 459 12.03 -8.41 -5.04
N ALA A 460 11.69 -7.69 -3.98
CA ALA A 460 11.01 -8.25 -2.81
C ALA A 460 9.82 -7.36 -2.44
N LYS A 461 8.76 -7.98 -1.94
CA LYS A 461 7.52 -7.30 -1.54
C LYS A 461 7.65 -6.74 -0.13
N VAL A 462 8.37 -5.62 0.01
CA VAL A 462 8.67 -4.98 1.31
C VAL A 462 7.54 -4.07 1.79
N MET A 463 7.03 -4.31 3.00
CA MET A 463 6.00 -3.46 3.62
C MET A 463 6.50 -2.07 3.93
N SER A 464 5.66 -1.07 3.67
CA SER A 464 5.99 0.36 3.63
C SER A 464 6.10 1.05 5.00
N HIS A 465 6.77 0.42 5.97
CA HIS A 465 6.81 0.84 7.36
C HIS A 465 8.05 1.69 7.76
N ALA A 466 8.82 2.21 6.80
CA ALA A 466 10.06 2.95 7.06
C ALA A 466 9.90 4.16 8.00
N PHE A 467 8.71 4.75 8.01
CA PHE A 467 8.34 5.90 8.85
C PHE A 467 7.03 5.65 9.60
N GLU A 468 6.92 4.51 10.28
CA GLU A 468 5.77 4.20 11.16
C GLU A 468 6.17 4.10 12.62
N ASP A 469 7.07 3.19 12.95
CA ASP A 469 7.43 2.85 14.32
C ASP A 469 8.92 2.47 14.44
N PRO A 470 9.64 2.92 15.50
CA PRO A 470 11.02 2.52 15.75
C PRO A 470 11.27 1.01 15.80
N GLY A 471 10.28 0.20 16.23
CA GLY A 471 10.39 -1.25 16.27
C GLY A 471 10.57 -1.89 14.89
N ARG A 472 10.27 -1.17 13.81
CA ARG A 472 10.55 -1.61 12.43
C ARG A 472 12.04 -1.69 12.12
N PHE A 473 12.89 -1.02 12.89
CA PHE A 473 14.34 -1.15 12.78
C PHE A 473 14.83 -2.56 13.14
N GLU A 474 14.09 -3.28 13.99
CA GLU A 474 14.47 -4.57 14.53
C GLU A 474 14.13 -5.74 13.59
N VAL A 475 13.27 -5.57 12.59
CA VAL A 475 12.76 -6.68 11.76
C VAL A 475 13.59 -6.95 10.49
N GLY A 476 14.86 -6.50 10.48
CA GLY A 476 15.84 -6.86 9.45
C GLY A 476 15.70 -6.08 8.13
N ILE A 477 14.78 -5.12 8.03
CA ILE A 477 14.57 -4.37 6.79
C ILE A 477 15.46 -3.12 6.72
N ASP A 478 16.37 -3.12 5.75
CA ASP A 478 17.06 -1.91 5.29
C ASP A 478 16.38 -1.41 4.00
N TYR A 479 15.42 -0.50 4.15
CA TYR A 479 14.63 0.03 3.03
C TYR A 479 15.46 0.53 1.85
N GLU A 480 16.59 1.21 2.09
CA GLU A 480 17.49 1.67 1.02
C GLU A 480 18.09 0.49 0.25
N ARG A 481 18.63 -0.52 0.97
CA ARG A 481 19.27 -1.67 0.32
C ARG A 481 18.27 -2.59 -0.37
N PHE A 482 17.10 -2.83 0.22
CA PHE A 482 16.03 -3.62 -0.43
C PHE A 482 15.50 -2.93 -1.70
N THR A 483 15.40 -1.60 -1.70
CA THR A 483 15.05 -0.84 -2.90
C THR A 483 16.08 -1.02 -4.01
N ARG A 484 17.37 -1.15 -3.67
CA ARG A 484 18.48 -1.38 -4.62
C ARG A 484 18.85 -2.85 -4.81
N LEU A 485 17.96 -3.78 -4.45
CA LEU A 485 18.26 -5.21 -4.52
C LEU A 485 18.56 -5.64 -5.96
N ASP A 486 17.85 -5.08 -6.94
CA ASP A 486 18.10 -5.20 -8.38
C ASP A 486 17.41 -4.01 -9.11
N ARG A 487 16.99 -4.20 -10.36
CA ARG A 487 16.42 -3.18 -11.25
C ARG A 487 14.94 -2.83 -11.01
N ILE A 488 14.28 -3.42 -10.02
CA ILE A 488 12.89 -3.09 -9.62
C ILE A 488 12.86 -2.77 -8.12
N ALA A 489 12.24 -1.66 -7.76
CA ALA A 489 11.94 -1.32 -6.36
C ALA A 489 10.59 -1.97 -5.96
N GLY A 490 10.65 -3.12 -5.29
CA GLY A 490 9.47 -3.89 -4.89
C GLY A 490 8.86 -3.43 -3.57
N ASN A 491 7.54 -3.51 -3.44
CA ASN A 491 6.77 -3.30 -2.21
C ASN A 491 5.38 -3.98 -2.26
N ASP A 492 4.63 -3.85 -1.17
CA ASP A 492 3.19 -4.09 -0.96
C ASP A 492 2.55 -2.88 -0.26
N CYS A 493 2.77 -1.69 -0.80
CA CYS A 493 2.30 -0.49 -0.15
C CYS A 493 0.76 -0.42 -0.10
N VAL A 494 0.26 0.22 0.96
CA VAL A 494 -1.16 0.48 1.19
C VAL A 494 -1.51 1.94 0.88
N VAL A 495 -2.69 2.13 0.28
CA VAL A 495 -3.45 3.39 0.34
C VAL A 495 -4.85 2.99 0.77
N ALA A 496 -5.33 3.44 1.92
CA ALA A 496 -6.64 3.00 2.43
C ALA A 496 -7.71 4.10 2.27
N PHE A 497 -8.94 3.70 1.94
CA PHE A 497 -10.06 4.63 1.85
C PHE A 497 -10.48 5.12 3.25
N ALA A 498 -10.55 6.44 3.45
CA ALA A 498 -10.90 6.98 4.76
C ALA A 498 -12.37 6.68 5.10
N GLY A 499 -13.28 6.86 4.13
CA GLY A 499 -14.72 6.79 4.35
C GLY A 499 -15.15 7.77 5.45
N GLU A 500 -15.89 7.28 6.45
CA GLU A 500 -16.37 8.08 7.57
C GLU A 500 -15.32 8.31 8.68
N ARG A 501 -14.13 7.67 8.60
CA ARG A 501 -13.06 7.85 9.61
C ARG A 501 -12.70 9.33 9.77
N ARG A 502 -12.44 9.77 11.01
CA ARG A 502 -12.04 11.17 11.30
C ARG A 502 -10.68 11.48 10.67
N GLY A 503 -10.53 12.69 10.13
CA GLY A 503 -9.30 13.15 9.50
C GLY A 503 -9.56 14.21 8.43
N GLU A 504 -8.50 14.91 8.01
CA GLU A 504 -8.59 15.97 6.98
C GLU A 504 -8.65 15.42 5.54
N TYR A 505 -8.21 14.17 5.32
CA TYR A 505 -8.05 13.56 4.01
C TYR A 505 -9.11 12.51 3.70
N ALA A 506 -9.38 12.33 2.41
CA ALA A 506 -10.33 11.34 1.90
C ALA A 506 -9.71 9.92 1.75
N CYS A 507 -8.39 9.79 1.84
CA CYS A 507 -7.67 8.52 1.90
C CYS A 507 -6.35 8.65 2.67
N ASP A 508 -5.82 7.51 3.12
CA ASP A 508 -4.54 7.39 3.83
C ASP A 508 -3.38 7.38 2.83
N TRP A 509 -3.13 8.52 2.17
CA TRP A 509 -2.19 8.67 1.06
C TRP A 509 -0.72 8.72 1.47
N GLN A 510 -0.43 9.12 2.71
CA GLN A 510 0.91 9.54 3.13
C GLN A 510 1.91 8.38 3.15
N THR A 511 1.48 7.17 3.55
CA THR A 511 2.35 5.98 3.58
C THR A 511 2.89 5.66 2.18
N MET A 512 2.01 5.64 1.17
CA MET A 512 2.43 5.45 -0.23
C MET A 512 3.34 6.58 -0.72
N ALA A 513 2.95 7.83 -0.52
CA ALA A 513 3.75 8.96 -1.01
C ALA A 513 5.15 8.99 -0.39
N ILE A 514 5.29 8.71 0.91
CA ILE A 514 6.59 8.61 1.60
C ILE A 514 7.39 7.44 1.04
N ASN A 515 6.81 6.25 0.99
CA ASN A 515 7.53 5.04 0.58
C ASN A 515 8.01 5.14 -0.87
N TYR A 516 7.16 5.59 -1.78
CA TYR A 516 7.52 5.68 -3.20
C TYR A 516 8.52 6.81 -3.43
N THR A 517 8.42 7.92 -2.69
CA THR A 517 9.45 8.96 -2.70
C THR A 517 10.79 8.42 -2.22
N LEU A 518 10.82 7.64 -1.13
CA LEU A 518 12.05 7.00 -0.65
C LEU A 518 12.64 6.06 -1.71
N GLN A 519 11.81 5.21 -2.31
CA GLN A 519 12.22 4.28 -3.36
C GLN A 519 12.80 5.01 -4.58
N HIS A 520 12.11 6.04 -5.06
CA HIS A 520 12.56 6.87 -6.18
C HIS A 520 13.84 7.64 -5.86
N SER A 521 13.95 8.20 -4.65
CA SER A 521 15.14 8.95 -4.22
C SER A 521 16.38 8.05 -4.17
N VAL A 522 16.19 6.80 -3.77
CA VAL A 522 17.25 5.80 -3.59
C VAL A 522 17.64 5.15 -4.92
N ALA A 523 16.68 4.80 -5.77
CA ALA A 523 16.88 4.08 -7.02
C ALA A 523 16.06 4.70 -8.17
N PRO A 524 16.41 5.92 -8.63
CA PRO A 524 15.60 6.66 -9.61
C PRO A 524 15.50 5.98 -10.98
N ASP A 525 16.45 5.10 -11.30
CA ASP A 525 16.47 4.33 -12.55
C ASP A 525 15.63 3.04 -12.50
N SER A 526 15.16 2.64 -11.31
CA SER A 526 14.33 1.46 -11.10
C SER A 526 12.85 1.83 -11.06
N PRO A 527 11.97 1.23 -11.89
CA PRO A 527 10.53 1.35 -11.70
C PRO A 527 10.11 0.72 -10.38
N ILE A 528 9.06 1.28 -9.78
CA ILE A 528 8.42 0.72 -8.60
C ILE A 528 7.44 -0.39 -9.04
N PHE A 529 7.45 -1.51 -8.31
CA PHE A 529 6.45 -2.57 -8.45
C PHE A 529 5.79 -2.86 -7.10
N ASN A 530 4.54 -2.44 -6.95
CA ASN A 530 3.67 -2.89 -5.87
C ASN A 530 3.06 -4.26 -6.20
N SER A 531 3.68 -5.32 -5.68
CA SER A 531 3.34 -6.69 -6.03
C SER A 531 2.17 -7.27 -5.21
N GLU A 532 1.63 -6.49 -4.27
CA GLU A 532 0.42 -6.79 -3.53
C GLU A 532 -0.23 -5.49 -3.08
N ASN A 533 -0.90 -4.83 -4.02
CA ASN A 533 -1.44 -3.50 -3.77
C ASN A 533 -2.68 -3.60 -2.88
N HIS A 534 -2.55 -3.15 -1.63
CA HIS A 534 -3.63 -3.10 -0.65
C HIS A 534 -4.35 -1.76 -0.72
N LEU A 535 -5.52 -1.75 -1.35
CA LEU A 535 -6.38 -0.57 -1.42
C LEU A 535 -7.78 -0.75 -0.83
N ILE A 536 -8.16 -2.00 -0.53
CA ILE A 536 -9.38 -2.34 0.20
C ILE A 536 -8.91 -3.25 1.33
N ALA A 537 -9.26 -2.91 2.56
CA ALA A 537 -8.90 -3.74 3.70
C ALA A 537 -9.67 -5.06 3.66
N ASP A 538 -9.07 -6.13 4.17
CA ASP A 538 -9.69 -7.45 4.17
C ASP A 538 -11.02 -7.43 4.93
N GLY A 539 -12.07 -7.96 4.30
CA GLY A 539 -13.42 -7.96 4.88
C GLY A 539 -14.11 -6.60 4.97
N ASP A 540 -13.54 -5.54 4.37
CA ASP A 540 -14.13 -4.20 4.40
C ASP A 540 -15.39 -4.12 3.52
N ALA A 541 -16.55 -4.42 4.09
CA ALA A 541 -17.83 -4.44 3.38
C ALA A 541 -18.32 -3.06 2.91
N ARG A 542 -17.58 -1.98 3.18
CA ARG A 542 -17.97 -0.63 2.82
C ARG A 542 -18.06 -0.43 1.31
N TYR A 543 -18.91 0.50 0.87
CA TYR A 543 -18.93 0.97 -0.51
C TYR A 543 -17.63 1.71 -0.82
N ILE A 544 -16.91 1.19 -1.82
CA ILE A 544 -15.64 1.76 -2.29
C ILE A 544 -15.90 2.58 -3.58
N PRO A 545 -15.65 3.90 -3.58
CA PRO A 545 -15.95 4.76 -4.74
C PRO A 545 -15.02 4.56 -5.95
N GLU A 546 -15.54 4.79 -7.15
CA GLU A 546 -14.74 4.68 -8.38
C GLU A 546 -13.57 5.66 -8.44
N ASN A 547 -13.78 6.91 -8.00
CA ASN A 547 -12.78 7.97 -8.05
C ASN A 547 -11.60 7.66 -7.09
N TYR A 548 -11.88 7.04 -5.94
CA TYR A 548 -10.85 6.48 -5.07
C TYR A 548 -10.00 5.43 -5.79
N ILE A 549 -10.62 4.42 -6.42
CA ILE A 549 -9.90 3.38 -7.16
C ILE A 549 -9.00 4.00 -8.23
N ARG A 550 -9.52 4.96 -9.02
CA ARG A 550 -8.73 5.66 -10.05
C ARG A 550 -7.56 6.44 -9.45
N THR A 551 -7.79 7.12 -8.32
CA THR A 551 -6.79 7.93 -7.64
C THR A 551 -5.59 7.10 -7.19
N VAL A 552 -5.83 5.93 -6.58
CA VAL A 552 -4.74 5.07 -6.08
C VAL A 552 -3.76 4.75 -7.21
N TYR A 553 -4.22 4.09 -8.27
CA TYR A 553 -3.34 3.66 -9.36
C TYR A 553 -2.72 4.83 -10.13
N TRP A 554 -3.48 5.92 -10.33
CA TRP A 554 -2.95 7.09 -11.03
C TRP A 554 -1.85 7.78 -10.23
N GLN A 555 -2.09 8.01 -8.94
CA GLN A 555 -1.14 8.73 -8.08
C GLN A 555 0.13 7.91 -7.84
N GLU A 556 0.01 6.60 -7.68
CA GLU A 556 1.14 5.67 -7.61
C GLU A 556 2.01 5.73 -8.88
N ALA A 557 1.39 5.73 -10.06
CA ALA A 557 2.11 5.85 -11.34
C ALA A 557 2.84 7.19 -11.47
N VAL A 558 2.21 8.29 -11.03
CA VAL A 558 2.84 9.62 -10.96
C VAL A 558 4.04 9.65 -10.00
N HIS A 559 4.11 8.74 -9.03
CA HIS A 559 5.26 8.56 -8.13
C HIS A 559 6.31 7.55 -8.62
N GLY A 560 6.11 6.93 -9.80
CA GLY A 560 7.09 6.02 -10.39
C GLY A 560 6.70 4.53 -10.39
N GLN A 561 5.47 4.18 -10.00
CA GLN A 561 4.97 2.81 -10.17
C GLN A 561 4.86 2.44 -11.64
N GLY A 562 5.71 1.52 -12.08
CA GLY A 562 5.67 0.93 -13.41
C GLY A 562 4.86 -0.36 -13.47
N ALA A 563 4.68 -1.05 -12.34
CA ALA A 563 3.95 -2.31 -12.25
C ALA A 563 3.13 -2.43 -10.96
N THR A 564 1.97 -3.09 -11.01
CA THR A 564 1.14 -3.38 -9.83
C THR A 564 0.32 -4.67 -9.99
N THR A 565 0.19 -5.43 -8.91
CA THR A 565 -0.74 -6.56 -8.79
C THR A 565 -1.58 -6.43 -7.53
N THR A 566 -2.88 -6.24 -7.71
CA THR A 566 -3.83 -5.90 -6.64
C THR A 566 -4.20 -7.09 -5.77
N TRP A 567 -4.19 -6.87 -4.45
CA TRP A 567 -4.76 -7.77 -3.46
C TRP A 567 -6.27 -7.51 -3.31
N VAL A 568 -7.15 -8.49 -3.49
CA VAL A 568 -6.92 -9.78 -4.15
C VAL A 568 -8.02 -9.98 -5.20
N TRP A 569 -7.74 -10.77 -6.24
CA TRP A 569 -8.69 -11.11 -7.28
C TRP A 569 -9.25 -12.51 -7.04
N GLU A 570 -10.28 -12.59 -6.20
CA GLU A 570 -10.93 -13.83 -5.80
C GLU A 570 -12.45 -13.68 -5.67
N ARG A 571 -13.21 -14.76 -5.92
CA ARG A 571 -14.66 -14.77 -5.67
C ARG A 571 -15.03 -15.38 -4.33
N GLY A 572 -14.13 -16.16 -3.72
CA GLY A 572 -14.34 -16.72 -2.39
C GLY A 572 -14.53 -15.62 -1.33
N GLN A 573 -15.55 -15.76 -0.48
CA GLN A 573 -15.91 -14.78 0.56
C GLN A 573 -15.44 -15.18 1.98
N GLY A 574 -14.38 -15.99 2.10
CA GLY A 574 -13.90 -16.51 3.39
C GLY A 574 -12.58 -15.88 3.84
N GLY A 575 -12.45 -15.59 5.13
CA GLY A 575 -11.22 -15.06 5.74
C GLY A 575 -10.76 -13.77 5.04
N ASP A 576 -9.46 -13.68 4.79
CA ASP A 576 -8.82 -12.51 4.17
C ASP A 576 -9.22 -12.28 2.70
N LEU A 577 -9.95 -13.21 2.09
CA LEU A 577 -10.45 -13.08 0.71
C LEU A 577 -11.83 -12.39 0.64
N ALA A 578 -12.50 -12.19 1.78
CA ALA A 578 -13.82 -11.60 1.82
C ALA A 578 -13.82 -10.14 1.37
N GLU A 579 -14.89 -9.73 0.67
CA GLU A 579 -15.11 -8.32 0.30
C GLU A 579 -13.89 -7.67 -0.41
N ASN A 580 -13.32 -8.36 -1.40
CA ASN A 580 -12.18 -7.87 -2.21
C ASN A 580 -12.62 -7.16 -3.51
N ILE A 581 -11.67 -6.62 -4.28
CA ILE A 581 -11.99 -5.80 -5.47
C ILE A 581 -12.89 -6.50 -6.50
N LEU A 582 -12.75 -7.82 -6.70
CA LEU A 582 -13.53 -8.59 -7.69
C LEU A 582 -15.01 -8.74 -7.30
N THR A 583 -15.37 -8.47 -6.04
CA THR A 583 -16.78 -8.49 -5.61
C THR A 583 -17.55 -7.24 -6.02
N ARG A 584 -16.87 -6.20 -6.53
CA ARG A 584 -17.43 -4.86 -6.74
C ARG A 584 -17.33 -4.40 -8.20
N ALA A 585 -18.44 -4.42 -8.92
CA ALA A 585 -18.49 -4.08 -10.35
C ALA A 585 -17.94 -2.67 -10.65
N ASN A 586 -18.27 -1.70 -9.81
CA ASN A 586 -17.80 -0.32 -9.94
C ASN A 586 -16.28 -0.21 -9.77
N CYS A 587 -15.71 -0.97 -8.82
CA CYS A 587 -14.27 -0.98 -8.58
C CYS A 587 -13.52 -1.65 -9.73
N VAL A 588 -13.99 -2.81 -10.20
CA VAL A 588 -13.37 -3.50 -11.36
C VAL A 588 -13.41 -2.61 -12.61
N ARG A 589 -14.53 -1.91 -12.85
CA ARG A 589 -14.63 -0.96 -13.96
C ARG A 589 -13.65 0.21 -13.81
N ALA A 590 -13.62 0.85 -12.65
CA ALA A 590 -12.72 1.97 -12.38
C ALA A 590 -11.25 1.56 -12.57
N PHE A 591 -10.89 0.36 -12.09
CA PHE A 591 -9.56 -0.22 -12.23
C PHE A 591 -9.19 -0.46 -13.70
N GLY A 592 -10.08 -1.06 -14.48
CA GLY A 592 -9.86 -1.27 -15.91
C GLY A 592 -9.68 0.03 -16.69
N ARG A 593 -10.50 1.05 -16.41
CA ARG A 593 -10.41 2.34 -17.11
C ARG A 593 -9.11 3.08 -16.79
N VAL A 594 -8.67 3.12 -15.52
CA VAL A 594 -7.39 3.75 -15.18
C VAL A 594 -6.20 2.99 -15.77
N ALA A 595 -6.27 1.66 -15.87
CA ALA A 595 -5.26 0.86 -16.57
C ALA A 595 -5.13 1.26 -18.05
N LEU A 596 -6.27 1.46 -18.75
CA LEU A 596 -6.28 1.96 -20.14
C LEU A 596 -5.73 3.40 -20.23
N ASP A 597 -6.07 4.27 -19.28
CA ASP A 597 -5.55 5.64 -19.22
C ASP A 597 -4.03 5.67 -19.05
N LEU A 598 -3.48 4.83 -18.16
CA LEU A 598 -2.03 4.71 -17.95
C LEU A 598 -1.31 4.27 -19.23
N GLN A 599 -1.89 3.36 -20.03
CA GLN A 599 -1.30 2.99 -21.33
C GLN A 599 -1.38 4.12 -22.36
N ARG A 600 -2.56 4.74 -22.48
CA ARG A 600 -2.81 5.83 -23.44
C ARG A 600 -1.92 7.05 -23.16
N LEU A 601 -1.75 7.38 -21.88
CA LEU A 601 -1.03 8.56 -21.41
C LEU A 601 0.39 8.24 -20.94
N SER A 602 0.90 7.02 -21.20
CA SER A 602 2.15 6.54 -20.62
C SER A 602 3.36 7.48 -20.74
N PRO A 603 3.62 8.20 -21.86
CA PRO A 603 4.75 9.13 -21.94
C PRO A 603 4.57 10.36 -21.06
N LYS A 604 3.33 10.78 -20.79
CA LYS A 604 3.01 11.97 -19.99
C LYS A 604 3.14 11.65 -18.51
N VAL A 605 2.59 10.50 -18.10
CA VAL A 605 2.72 10.00 -16.72
C VAL A 605 4.17 9.73 -16.38
N HIS A 606 4.92 9.10 -17.31
CA HIS A 606 6.36 8.91 -17.14
C HIS A 606 7.13 10.23 -17.01
N ALA A 607 6.85 11.24 -17.85
CA ALA A 607 7.50 12.53 -17.71
C ALA A 607 7.24 13.17 -16.33
N LEU A 608 6.01 13.07 -15.81
CA LEU A 608 5.67 13.55 -14.48
C LEU A 608 6.44 12.80 -13.39
N SER A 609 6.57 11.47 -13.49
CA SER A 609 7.32 10.69 -12.49
C SER A 609 8.82 11.03 -12.47
N GLN A 610 9.34 11.62 -13.54
CA GLN A 610 10.72 12.12 -13.64
C GLN A 610 10.90 13.58 -13.19
N ALA A 611 9.87 14.22 -12.62
CA ALA A 611 10.00 15.59 -12.12
C ALA A 611 11.08 15.66 -11.03
N ARG A 612 11.98 16.65 -11.13
CA ARG A 612 13.17 16.77 -10.28
C ARG A 612 12.87 17.49 -8.97
N ALA A 613 13.49 17.01 -7.88
CA ALA A 613 13.41 17.61 -6.56
C ALA A 613 14.60 18.55 -6.29
N ASP A 614 14.28 19.76 -5.83
CA ASP A 614 15.24 20.70 -5.23
C ASP A 614 15.22 20.64 -3.69
N LEU A 615 14.25 19.93 -3.12
CA LEU A 615 14.04 19.75 -1.69
C LEU A 615 14.26 18.28 -1.31
N ALA A 616 14.98 18.04 -0.22
CA ALA A 616 15.04 16.72 0.41
C ALA A 616 14.75 16.77 1.91
N VAL A 617 14.09 15.72 2.43
CA VAL A 617 13.99 15.44 3.87
C VAL A 617 15.04 14.39 4.23
N LEU A 618 15.80 14.60 5.32
CA LEU A 618 16.78 13.64 5.80
C LEU A 618 16.08 12.34 6.24
N CYS A 619 16.52 11.21 5.68
CA CYS A 619 16.24 9.87 6.18
C CYS A 619 17.42 9.40 7.08
N ALA A 620 17.36 9.74 8.36
CA ALA A 620 18.37 9.40 9.36
C ALA A 620 18.10 8.03 10.00
N TYR A 621 18.68 6.97 9.42
CA TYR A 621 18.58 5.61 9.97
C TYR A 621 19.07 5.52 11.41
N SER A 622 20.13 6.27 11.74
CA SER A 622 20.67 6.32 13.09
C SER A 622 19.69 6.92 14.11
N SER A 623 18.73 7.73 13.65
CA SER A 623 17.69 8.33 14.49
C SER A 623 16.36 7.55 14.53
N LEU A 624 16.19 6.51 13.70
CA LEU A 624 14.95 5.70 13.67
C LEU A 624 14.75 4.90 14.96
N LEU A 625 15.78 4.19 15.42
CA LEU A 625 15.71 3.35 16.62
C LEU A 625 15.50 4.15 17.92
N PRO A 626 16.23 5.25 18.20
CA PRO A 626 16.16 5.92 19.49
C PRO A 626 14.95 6.85 19.68
N SER A 627 14.23 7.25 18.62
CA SER A 627 13.25 8.33 18.73
C SER A 627 12.05 8.18 17.80
N LYS A 628 10.87 7.94 18.39
CA LYS A 628 9.59 8.10 17.70
C LYS A 628 9.36 9.54 17.25
N ASP A 629 9.87 10.53 17.99
CA ASP A 629 9.72 11.94 17.62
C ASP A 629 10.35 12.27 16.26
N TYR A 630 11.46 11.63 15.90
CA TYR A 630 12.06 11.76 14.57
C TYR A 630 11.09 11.27 13.48
N VAL A 631 10.45 10.11 13.69
CA VAL A 631 9.47 9.54 12.75
C VAL A 631 8.29 10.49 12.56
N ASP A 632 7.70 10.96 13.66
CA ASP A 632 6.52 11.82 13.61
C ASP A 632 6.84 13.19 12.97
N GLU A 633 7.99 13.77 13.28
CA GLU A 633 8.44 15.03 12.68
C GLU A 633 8.78 14.89 11.20
N ALA A 634 9.43 13.78 10.79
CA ALA A 634 9.73 13.53 9.37
C ALA A 634 8.46 13.38 8.54
N ARG A 635 7.41 12.73 9.08
CA ARG A 635 6.09 12.64 8.44
C ARG A 635 5.44 14.03 8.30
N ALA A 636 5.46 14.85 9.35
CA ALA A 636 4.92 16.21 9.31
C ALA A 636 5.67 17.11 8.31
N ALA A 637 7.00 16.99 8.26
CA ALA A 637 7.85 17.70 7.30
C ALA A 637 7.50 17.31 5.86
N PHE A 638 7.36 16.01 5.58
CA PHE A 638 6.98 15.51 4.27
C PHE A 638 5.57 15.96 3.88
N GLU A 639 4.60 15.88 4.78
CA GLU A 639 3.22 16.33 4.53
C GLU A 639 3.16 17.81 4.16
N GLY A 640 3.85 18.67 4.92
CA GLY A 640 3.93 20.09 4.61
C GLY A 640 4.62 20.35 3.27
N ALA A 641 5.73 19.66 3.01
CA ALA A 641 6.48 19.77 1.75
C ALA A 641 5.62 19.38 0.53
N TYR A 642 4.79 18.35 0.67
CA TYR A 642 3.95 17.79 -0.39
C TYR A 642 2.90 18.78 -0.95
N PHE A 643 2.59 19.85 -0.22
CA PHE A 643 1.66 20.92 -0.61
C PHE A 643 2.33 22.28 -0.89
N THR A 644 3.63 22.29 -1.18
CA THR A 644 4.39 23.51 -1.56
C THR A 644 4.49 23.74 -3.07
N GLY A 645 4.11 22.74 -3.88
CA GLY A 645 4.32 22.69 -5.32
C GLY A 645 5.75 22.38 -5.75
N ALA A 646 6.67 22.13 -4.81
CA ALA A 646 7.97 21.54 -5.11
C ALA A 646 7.90 20.01 -5.06
N ILE A 647 8.75 19.35 -5.86
CA ILE A 647 9.02 17.93 -5.70
C ILE A 647 9.96 17.75 -4.51
N THR A 648 9.64 16.78 -3.66
CA THR A 648 10.38 16.45 -2.44
C THR A 648 10.98 15.07 -2.59
N ASP A 649 12.27 14.94 -2.29
CA ASP A 649 12.98 13.67 -2.16
C ASP A 649 13.22 13.33 -0.68
N PHE A 650 13.68 12.11 -0.41
CA PHE A 650 14.44 11.78 0.79
C PHE A 650 15.94 11.73 0.46
N VAL A 651 16.78 12.10 1.42
CA VAL A 651 18.23 11.88 1.33
C VAL A 651 18.69 11.06 2.52
N SER A 652 19.22 9.86 2.29
CA SER A 652 19.71 8.99 3.36
C SER A 652 21.11 9.36 3.85
N GLU A 653 21.49 8.90 5.04
CA GLU A 653 22.86 9.04 5.58
C GLU A 653 23.92 8.53 4.58
N ARG A 654 23.69 7.38 3.93
CA ARG A 654 24.60 6.83 2.91
C ARG A 654 24.67 7.69 1.64
N GLN A 655 23.55 8.26 1.23
CA GLN A 655 23.52 9.19 0.10
C GLN A 655 24.27 10.49 0.43
N ILE A 656 24.18 10.97 1.66
CA ILE A 656 24.96 12.13 2.14
C ILE A 656 26.46 11.82 2.08
N GLU A 657 26.88 10.69 2.66
CA GLU A 657 28.29 10.27 2.67
C GLU A 657 28.86 10.06 1.26
N SER A 658 28.03 9.63 0.31
CA SER A 658 28.39 9.49 -1.11
C SER A 658 28.25 10.79 -1.91
N GLY A 659 28.11 11.94 -1.24
CA GLY A 659 28.17 13.27 -1.87
C GLY A 659 26.91 13.67 -2.65
N LYS A 660 25.74 13.06 -2.38
CA LYS A 660 24.52 13.34 -3.15
C LYS A 660 23.82 14.66 -2.79
N LEU A 661 24.24 15.35 -1.74
CA LEU A 661 23.63 16.60 -1.26
C LEU A 661 23.61 17.73 -2.30
N ALA A 662 24.62 17.81 -3.18
CA ALA A 662 24.79 18.93 -4.12
C ALA A 662 23.65 19.11 -5.13
N ARG A 663 22.78 18.10 -5.29
CA ARG A 663 21.60 18.20 -6.16
C ARG A 663 20.45 19.01 -5.56
N TYR A 664 20.42 19.15 -4.23
CA TYR A 664 19.34 19.82 -3.52
C TYR A 664 19.71 21.27 -3.22
N LYS A 665 18.71 22.14 -3.19
CA LYS A 665 18.81 23.55 -2.75
C LYS A 665 18.48 23.69 -1.27
N LEU A 666 17.58 22.85 -0.77
CA LEU A 666 17.11 22.83 0.61
C LEU A 666 17.08 21.40 1.15
N VAL A 667 17.67 21.19 2.32
CA VAL A 667 17.57 19.92 3.07
C VAL A 667 16.90 20.19 4.42
N VAL A 668 15.85 19.44 4.72
CA VAL A 668 15.16 19.47 6.02
C VAL A 668 15.69 18.35 6.90
N VAL A 669 16.06 18.68 8.13
CA VAL A 669 16.53 17.78 9.18
C VAL A 669 15.50 17.79 10.32
N PRO A 670 14.55 16.84 10.31
CA PRO A 670 13.47 16.81 11.29
C PRO A 670 13.88 16.02 12.55
N ARG A 671 14.25 16.68 13.65
CA ARG A 671 14.56 16.04 14.96
C ARG A 671 15.53 14.85 14.90
N ALA A 672 16.45 14.84 13.93
CA ALA A 672 17.44 13.78 13.78
C ALA A 672 18.54 13.92 14.85
N SER A 673 18.34 13.31 16.01
CA SER A 673 19.22 13.44 17.18
C SER A 673 20.54 12.67 17.04
N HIS A 674 20.55 11.57 16.30
CA HIS A 674 21.71 10.69 16.08
C HIS A 674 22.06 10.67 14.58
N ALA A 675 23.35 10.76 14.28
CA ALA A 675 23.88 10.56 12.93
C ALA A 675 25.39 10.24 13.01
N PRO A 676 25.97 9.59 11.98
CA PRO A 676 27.42 9.45 11.87
C PRO A 676 28.16 10.78 11.73
N ASP A 677 29.40 10.86 12.22
CA ASP A 677 30.25 12.04 12.08
C ASP A 677 30.45 12.48 10.62
N ALA A 678 30.55 11.50 9.71
CA ALA A 678 30.71 11.75 8.29
C ALA A 678 29.49 12.47 7.67
N VAL A 679 28.27 12.18 8.15
CA VAL A 679 27.04 12.84 7.71
C VAL A 679 27.04 14.31 8.12
N VAL A 680 27.38 14.61 9.37
CA VAL A 680 27.45 15.99 9.88
C VAL A 680 28.55 16.78 9.15
N LYS A 681 29.70 16.14 8.89
CA LYS A 681 30.78 16.74 8.10
C LYS A 681 30.32 17.09 6.68
N ALA A 682 29.65 16.17 5.99
CA ALA A 682 29.14 16.38 4.64
C ALA A 682 28.06 17.48 4.58
N LEU A 683 27.18 17.57 5.59
CA LEU A 683 26.22 18.67 5.71
C LEU A 683 26.92 20.03 5.89
N ASN A 684 27.98 20.09 6.70
CA ASN A 684 28.79 21.30 6.86
C ASN A 684 29.50 21.69 5.54
N GLU A 685 29.98 20.73 4.74
CA GLU A 685 30.53 21.00 3.42
C GLU A 685 29.47 21.50 2.43
N TYR A 686 28.27 20.90 2.43
CA TYR A 686 27.13 21.36 1.66
C TYR A 686 26.73 22.80 2.01
N LEU A 687 26.70 23.14 3.30
CA LEU A 687 26.48 24.52 3.77
C LEU A 687 27.57 25.47 3.24
N ARG A 688 28.86 25.11 3.36
CA ARG A 688 29.94 25.97 2.84
C ARG A 688 29.79 26.29 1.36
N ASN A 689 29.28 25.32 0.59
CA ASN A 689 29.07 25.42 -0.86
C ASN A 689 27.75 26.09 -1.28
N GLY A 690 27.00 26.70 -0.35
CA GLY A 690 25.79 27.47 -0.67
C GLY A 690 24.47 26.73 -0.45
N GLY A 691 24.51 25.52 0.08
CA GLY A 691 23.31 24.76 0.44
C GLY A 691 22.53 25.41 1.58
N THR A 692 21.21 25.19 1.61
CA THR A 692 20.37 25.55 2.76
C THR A 692 19.99 24.32 3.56
N VAL A 693 20.15 24.36 4.88
CA VAL A 693 19.70 23.32 5.82
C VAL A 693 18.68 23.93 6.79
N MET A 694 17.50 23.33 6.87
CA MET A 694 16.49 23.64 7.88
C MET A 694 16.51 22.56 8.96
N THR A 695 16.78 22.93 10.20
CA THR A 695 16.69 22.01 11.35
C THR A 695 15.44 22.29 12.17
N VAL A 696 14.78 21.22 12.64
CA VAL A 696 13.62 21.30 13.54
C VAL A 696 13.88 20.47 14.78
N GLY A 697 13.76 21.09 15.95
CA GLY A 697 14.15 20.50 17.23
C GLY A 697 15.67 20.31 17.38
N ARG A 698 16.07 19.58 18.42
CA ARG A 698 17.47 19.26 18.68
C ARG A 698 17.97 18.20 17.71
N CYS A 699 18.89 18.58 16.83
CA CYS A 699 19.48 17.71 15.83
C CYS A 699 20.97 17.47 16.09
N PHE A 700 21.47 16.30 15.73
CA PHE A 700 22.88 15.91 15.81
C PHE A 700 23.47 16.11 17.21
N THR A 701 22.80 15.63 18.24
CA THR A 701 23.31 15.70 19.63
C THR A 701 24.22 14.53 19.96
N HIS A 702 24.06 13.41 19.26
CA HIS A 702 24.86 12.20 19.45
C HIS A 702 25.43 11.68 18.13
N ASP A 703 26.43 10.82 18.22
CA ASP A 703 26.77 9.89 17.15
C ASP A 703 25.75 8.74 17.04
N GLU A 704 25.93 7.82 16.10
CA GLU A 704 25.04 6.67 15.91
C GLU A 704 25.04 5.68 17.09
N TYR A 705 25.98 5.81 18.03
CA TYR A 705 26.12 4.96 19.22
C TYR A 705 25.61 5.62 20.50
N GLY A 706 25.00 6.80 20.40
CA GLY A 706 24.44 7.52 21.53
C GLY A 706 25.49 8.27 22.37
N ARG A 707 26.72 8.45 21.86
CA ARG A 707 27.76 9.24 22.53
C ARG A 707 27.58 10.72 22.21
N ASP A 708 27.74 11.58 23.20
CA ASP A 708 27.59 13.03 23.04
C ASP A 708 28.52 13.57 21.96
N ARG A 709 27.93 14.31 21.02
CA ARG A 709 28.65 14.97 19.93
C ARG A 709 29.18 16.33 20.38
N GLN A 710 30.46 16.57 20.14
CA GLN A 710 31.11 17.84 20.47
C GLN A 710 30.96 18.92 19.37
N GLN A 711 30.73 18.52 18.12
CA GLN A 711 30.64 19.44 16.97
C GLN A 711 29.27 19.38 16.30
N ALA A 712 28.56 20.50 16.30
CA ALA A 712 27.25 20.63 15.64
C ALA A 712 27.37 21.12 14.17
N LEU A 713 26.22 21.36 13.54
CA LEU A 713 26.18 22.11 12.28
C LEU A 713 26.71 23.53 12.50
N VAL A 714 27.58 23.98 11.60
CA VAL A 714 28.17 25.32 11.64
C VAL A 714 27.68 26.10 10.43
N ALA A 715 26.94 27.19 10.67
CA ALA A 715 26.66 28.17 9.64
C ALA A 715 28.00 28.76 9.16
N SER A 716 28.43 28.37 7.96
CA SER A 716 29.72 28.75 7.40
C SER A 716 29.68 28.80 5.88
N GLY A 717 30.58 29.59 5.27
CA GLY A 717 30.64 29.79 3.82
C GLY A 717 29.43 30.55 3.26
N LEU A 718 28.91 30.11 2.11
CA LEU A 718 27.84 30.80 1.37
C LEU A 718 26.42 30.30 1.71
N GLY A 719 26.29 29.21 2.46
CA GLY A 719 25.01 28.58 2.75
C GLY A 719 24.33 29.13 4.00
N ARG A 720 23.18 28.54 4.32
CA ARG A 720 22.31 29.00 5.40
C ARG A 720 21.80 27.85 6.25
N VAL A 721 21.89 28.02 7.57
CA VAL A 721 21.19 27.18 8.54
C VAL A 721 19.98 27.95 9.05
N VAL A 722 18.79 27.33 8.99
CA VAL A 722 17.55 27.88 9.55
C VAL A 722 17.07 26.94 10.65
N ASN A 723 17.02 27.42 11.88
CA ASN A 723 16.71 26.58 13.04
C ASN A 723 15.33 26.93 13.63
N TYR A 724 14.49 25.91 13.81
CA TYR A 724 13.24 25.98 14.56
C TYR A 724 13.37 25.06 15.78
N PRO A 725 13.36 25.60 17.01
CA PRO A 725 13.66 24.80 18.21
C PRO A 725 12.51 23.86 18.62
N GLU A 726 11.27 24.19 18.22
CA GLU A 726 10.06 23.46 18.59
C GLU A 726 9.52 22.63 17.41
N PRO A 727 8.80 21.53 17.68
CA PRO A 727 8.15 20.74 16.63
C PRO A 727 7.16 21.57 15.82
N LEU A 728 6.99 21.23 14.54
CA LEU A 728 6.13 21.97 13.63
C LEU A 728 4.95 21.10 13.15
N THR A 729 3.80 21.75 12.97
CA THR A 729 2.67 21.12 12.26
C THR A 729 2.96 21.08 10.75
N ALA A 730 2.32 20.17 10.02
CA ALA A 730 2.46 20.09 8.56
C ALA A 730 2.12 21.42 7.86
N ARG A 731 1.11 22.16 8.34
CA ARG A 731 0.76 23.49 7.83
C ARG A 731 1.86 24.53 8.06
N ALA A 732 2.48 24.51 9.24
CA ALA A 732 3.62 25.38 9.54
C ALA A 732 4.82 25.04 8.63
N TYR A 733 5.11 23.75 8.42
CA TYR A 733 6.10 23.32 7.43
C TYR A 733 5.82 23.89 6.05
N ARG A 734 4.59 23.76 5.54
CA ARG A 734 4.23 24.27 4.23
C ARG A 734 4.48 25.77 4.07
N GLU A 735 4.12 26.59 5.07
CA GLU A 735 4.36 28.04 5.04
C GLU A 735 5.84 28.43 5.14
N ILE A 736 6.60 27.70 5.97
CA ILE A 736 8.03 27.93 6.11
C ILE A 736 8.77 27.51 4.84
N LEU A 737 8.50 26.31 4.34
CA LEU A 737 9.11 25.76 3.14
C LEU A 737 8.77 26.60 1.90
N ASP A 738 7.54 27.10 1.77
CA ASP A 738 7.17 27.98 0.66
C ASP A 738 8.11 29.19 0.52
N ARG A 739 8.47 29.82 1.66
CA ARG A 739 9.41 30.95 1.71
C ARG A 739 10.87 30.52 1.51
N LEU A 740 11.28 29.42 2.14
CA LEU A 740 12.67 28.95 2.06
C LEU A 740 13.01 28.46 0.64
N LEU A 741 12.06 27.85 -0.06
CA LEU A 741 12.23 27.40 -1.44
C LEU A 741 12.39 28.59 -2.40
N ASP A 742 11.62 29.67 -2.22
CA ASP A 742 11.82 30.91 -3.00
C ASP A 742 13.20 31.52 -2.74
N GLN A 743 13.61 31.58 -1.47
CA GLN A 743 14.92 32.13 -1.08
C GLN A 743 16.09 31.27 -1.58
N ALA A 744 15.91 29.95 -1.65
CA ALA A 744 16.90 29.02 -2.18
C ALA A 744 16.89 28.92 -3.72
N GLY A 745 15.94 29.58 -4.39
CA GLY A 745 15.81 29.57 -5.84
C GLY A 745 15.36 28.22 -6.41
N ALA A 746 14.55 27.46 -5.67
CA ALA A 746 14.03 26.17 -6.12
C ALA A 746 13.05 26.33 -7.30
N ALA A 747 13.14 25.41 -8.26
CA ALA A 747 12.28 25.37 -9.43
C ALA A 747 10.86 24.93 -9.04
N ARG A 748 9.89 25.85 -9.19
CA ARG A 748 8.46 25.60 -8.98
C ARG A 748 7.67 26.19 -10.14
N PRO A 749 7.59 25.48 -11.28
CA PRO A 749 6.99 26.01 -12.51
C PRO A 749 5.49 26.28 -12.38
N VAL A 750 4.83 25.63 -11.42
CA VAL A 750 3.43 25.83 -11.09
C VAL A 750 3.28 25.98 -9.59
N ARG A 751 2.59 27.04 -9.17
CA ARG A 751 2.01 27.15 -7.83
C ARG A 751 0.49 27.19 -7.95
N ILE A 752 -0.21 26.98 -6.84
CA ILE A 752 -1.67 27.01 -6.80
C ILE A 752 -2.17 27.99 -5.74
N GLU A 753 -3.30 28.63 -6.06
CA GLU A 753 -4.08 29.47 -5.16
C GLU A 753 -5.57 29.20 -5.36
N GLY A 754 -6.40 29.65 -4.42
CA GLY A 754 -7.84 29.54 -4.51
C GLY A 754 -8.46 30.61 -5.39
N ALA A 755 -9.79 30.67 -5.44
CA ALA A 755 -10.51 31.58 -6.34
C ALA A 755 -10.22 33.07 -6.03
N HIS A 756 -9.92 33.38 -4.77
CA HIS A 756 -9.69 34.73 -4.26
C HIS A 756 -8.23 34.99 -3.88
N GLY A 757 -7.29 34.14 -4.34
CA GLY A 757 -5.86 34.26 -4.04
C GLY A 757 -5.42 33.66 -2.70
N GLU A 758 -6.30 32.93 -2.03
CA GLU A 758 -6.02 32.27 -0.76
C GLU A 758 -5.16 31.00 -0.93
N PRO A 759 -4.37 30.60 0.07
CA PRO A 759 -3.66 29.33 0.06
C PRO A 759 -4.58 28.11 -0.04
N VAL A 760 -4.21 27.13 -0.87
CA VAL A 760 -4.92 25.85 -0.99
C VAL A 760 -4.16 24.76 -0.23
N TRP A 761 -4.81 24.13 0.74
CA TRP A 761 -4.30 22.96 1.47
C TRP A 761 -4.94 21.67 0.96
N GLY A 762 -4.20 20.56 1.01
CA GLY A 762 -4.68 19.24 0.61
C GLY A 762 -4.72 19.00 -0.90
N VAL A 763 -4.23 19.93 -1.72
CA VAL A 763 -4.09 19.75 -3.17
C VAL A 763 -2.62 19.59 -3.53
N ASN A 764 -2.26 18.41 -4.03
CA ASN A 764 -0.93 18.17 -4.57
C ASN A 764 -0.84 18.64 -6.03
N VAL A 765 0.29 19.23 -6.38
CA VAL A 765 0.61 19.64 -7.76
C VAL A 765 1.98 19.11 -8.14
N ARG A 766 2.06 18.47 -9.32
CA ARG A 766 3.31 18.02 -9.94
C ARG A 766 3.33 18.51 -11.38
N ALA A 767 4.40 19.17 -11.79
CA ALA A 767 4.47 19.78 -13.11
C ALA A 767 5.83 19.57 -13.78
N VAL A 768 5.79 19.34 -15.10
CA VAL A 768 6.97 19.15 -15.95
C VAL A 768 6.74 19.75 -17.33
N GLU A 769 7.81 20.21 -17.98
CA GLU A 769 7.75 20.55 -19.39
C GLU A 769 7.98 19.28 -20.24
N GLN A 770 7.09 19.04 -21.20
CA GLN A 770 7.22 17.96 -22.18
C GLN A 770 6.84 18.48 -23.56
N SER A 771 7.74 18.32 -24.54
CA SER A 771 7.51 18.72 -25.94
C SER A 771 7.03 20.17 -26.09
N GLY A 772 7.61 21.10 -25.32
CA GLY A 772 7.26 22.52 -25.37
C GLY A 772 5.91 22.88 -24.72
N ARG A 773 5.30 21.96 -23.96
CA ARG A 773 4.06 22.20 -23.20
C ARG A 773 4.28 21.91 -21.73
N LEU A 774 3.67 22.73 -20.87
CA LEU A 774 3.64 22.49 -19.44
C LEU A 774 2.53 21.49 -19.11
N LEU A 775 2.93 20.34 -18.59
CA LEU A 775 2.03 19.30 -18.07
C LEU A 775 1.90 19.48 -16.57
N VAL A 776 0.67 19.38 -16.06
CA VAL A 776 0.36 19.56 -14.64
C VAL A 776 -0.58 18.46 -14.18
N ASN A 777 -0.15 17.69 -13.18
CA ASN A 777 -1.01 16.78 -12.44
C ASN A 777 -1.50 17.48 -11.16
N LEU A 778 -2.81 17.46 -10.94
CA LEU A 778 -3.46 17.97 -9.73
C LEU A 778 -4.23 16.84 -9.05
N LEU A 779 -4.15 16.77 -7.73
CA LEU A 779 -4.95 15.84 -6.93
C LEU A 779 -5.42 16.51 -5.63
N ASN A 780 -6.74 16.56 -5.43
CA ASN A 780 -7.35 16.97 -4.16
C ASN A 780 -7.47 15.76 -3.24
N LEU A 781 -6.66 15.73 -2.18
CA LEU A 781 -6.68 14.70 -1.14
C LEU A 781 -7.61 15.06 0.02
N SER A 782 -8.08 16.31 0.10
CA SER A 782 -9.00 16.74 1.14
C SER A 782 -10.41 16.17 0.92
N ARG A 783 -11.26 16.24 1.94
CA ARG A 783 -12.63 15.69 1.90
C ARG A 783 -13.63 16.57 1.15
N GLU A 784 -13.26 17.81 0.86
CA GLU A 784 -14.14 18.81 0.27
C GLU A 784 -13.63 19.26 -1.09
N PRO A 785 -14.51 19.63 -2.04
CA PRO A 785 -14.10 20.27 -3.28
C PRO A 785 -13.26 21.53 -3.04
N ARG A 786 -12.26 21.76 -3.89
CA ARG A 786 -11.37 22.93 -3.80
C ARG A 786 -11.41 23.73 -5.10
N GLN A 787 -11.57 25.05 -4.99
CA GLN A 787 -11.32 25.96 -6.12
C GLN A 787 -9.82 26.12 -6.31
N VAL A 788 -9.32 25.96 -7.54
CA VAL A 788 -7.90 26.04 -7.86
C VAL A 788 -7.67 26.92 -9.07
N ARG A 789 -6.74 27.88 -8.93
CA ARG A 789 -6.12 28.64 -10.03
C ARG A 789 -4.63 28.29 -10.10
N LEU A 790 -4.12 28.13 -11.31
CA LEU A 790 -2.70 27.90 -11.55
C LEU A 790 -1.94 29.22 -11.67
N LEU A 791 -0.86 29.34 -10.90
CA LEU A 791 0.13 30.41 -11.01
C LEU A 791 1.30 29.90 -11.85
N THR A 792 1.39 30.39 -13.08
CA THR A 792 2.35 29.98 -14.11
C THR A 792 3.02 31.19 -14.76
N LYS A 793 4.17 30.96 -15.42
CA LYS A 793 4.88 31.98 -16.21
C LYS A 793 5.17 31.42 -17.61
N PRO A 794 4.58 31.95 -18.71
CA PRO A 794 3.55 33.00 -18.73
C PRO A 794 2.25 32.54 -18.05
N ALA A 795 1.38 33.50 -17.69
CA ALA A 795 0.11 33.19 -17.05
C ALA A 795 -0.78 32.32 -17.96
N ALA A 796 -1.59 31.46 -17.36
CA ALA A 796 -2.51 30.59 -18.07
C ALA A 796 -3.93 30.74 -17.50
N ALA A 797 -4.90 31.00 -18.38
CA ALA A 797 -6.32 31.00 -18.02
C ALA A 797 -7.02 29.68 -18.34
N ARG A 798 -6.43 28.84 -19.21
CA ARG A 798 -7.08 27.64 -19.74
C ARG A 798 -6.11 26.47 -19.83
N ALA A 799 -6.65 25.26 -19.71
CA ALA A 799 -5.92 24.02 -19.95
C ALA A 799 -6.81 22.97 -20.63
N LEU A 800 -6.19 22.00 -21.29
CA LEU A 800 -6.88 20.80 -21.77
C LEU A 800 -6.67 19.67 -20.76
N ASN A 801 -7.76 19.09 -20.25
CA ASN A 801 -7.68 17.87 -19.46
C ASN A 801 -7.44 16.67 -20.40
N LEU A 802 -6.28 16.02 -20.25
CA LEU A 802 -5.85 14.92 -21.09
C LEU A 802 -6.51 13.58 -20.75
N THR A 803 -7.13 13.45 -19.57
CA THR A 803 -7.83 12.22 -19.19
C THR A 803 -9.16 12.09 -19.94
N ASN A 804 -9.94 13.17 -20.03
CA ASN A 804 -11.28 13.17 -20.62
C ASN A 804 -11.44 14.08 -21.86
N GLY A 805 -10.43 14.87 -22.22
CA GLY A 805 -10.44 15.74 -23.39
C GLY A 805 -11.19 17.07 -23.21
N THR A 806 -11.63 17.41 -22.00
CA THR A 806 -12.39 18.65 -21.76
C THR A 806 -11.48 19.87 -21.60
N GLU A 807 -11.94 21.03 -22.08
CA GLU A 807 -11.28 22.30 -21.78
C GLU A 807 -11.68 22.78 -20.38
N ILE A 808 -10.70 23.28 -19.64
CA ILE A 808 -10.86 23.84 -18.29
C ILE A 808 -10.47 25.32 -18.34
N GLU A 809 -11.25 26.14 -17.64
CA GLU A 809 -10.97 27.54 -17.37
C GLU A 809 -10.68 27.73 -15.87
N PHE A 810 -9.71 28.58 -15.52
CA PHE A 810 -9.32 28.83 -14.13
C PHE A 810 -10.01 30.08 -13.55
N PRO A 811 -10.43 30.07 -12.27
CA PRO A 811 -10.35 28.95 -11.33
C PRO A 811 -11.36 27.83 -11.66
N PHE A 812 -11.01 26.58 -11.34
CA PHE A 812 -11.90 25.43 -11.51
C PHE A 812 -12.06 24.65 -10.21
N THR A 813 -13.19 23.92 -10.09
CA THR A 813 -13.46 23.04 -8.96
C THR A 813 -12.76 21.69 -9.14
N LEU A 814 -11.85 21.35 -8.22
CA LEU A 814 -11.23 20.04 -8.11
C LEU A 814 -11.92 19.22 -7.01
N VAL A 815 -12.60 18.15 -7.40
CA VAL A 815 -13.33 17.24 -6.50
C VAL A 815 -12.34 16.32 -5.76
N PRO A 816 -12.62 15.92 -4.51
CA PRO A 816 -11.81 14.93 -3.79
C PRO A 816 -11.57 13.66 -4.61
N LEU A 817 -10.33 13.17 -4.57
CA LEU A 817 -9.92 11.90 -5.19
C LEU A 817 -10.26 11.81 -6.69
N GLU A 818 -10.16 12.92 -7.42
CA GLU A 818 -10.27 12.93 -8.89
C GLU A 818 -9.00 13.58 -9.48
N PRO A 819 -8.03 12.78 -9.97
CA PRO A 819 -6.81 13.32 -10.54
C PRO A 819 -7.09 14.06 -11.86
N ALA A 820 -6.47 15.22 -12.04
CA ALA A 820 -6.55 15.98 -13.28
C ALA A 820 -5.16 16.09 -13.93
N LEU A 821 -5.02 15.57 -15.15
CA LEU A 821 -3.83 15.75 -15.97
C LEU A 821 -4.07 16.85 -17.01
N LEU A 822 -3.42 17.99 -16.83
CA LEU A 822 -3.65 19.19 -17.62
C LEU A 822 -2.48 19.44 -18.55
N ALA A 823 -2.77 19.72 -19.83
CA ALA A 823 -1.86 20.42 -20.72
C ALA A 823 -2.21 21.90 -20.72
N VAL A 824 -1.35 22.72 -20.10
CA VAL A 824 -1.56 24.15 -19.94
C VAL A 824 -1.40 24.86 -21.28
N LYS A 825 -2.34 25.75 -21.60
CA LYS A 825 -2.25 26.63 -22.78
C LYS A 825 -1.74 27.99 -22.30
N PRO A 826 -0.56 28.44 -22.77
CA PRO A 826 -0.11 29.81 -22.54
C PRO A 826 -1.17 30.81 -23.02
N GLN A 827 -1.36 31.90 -22.28
CA GLN A 827 -2.14 33.04 -22.77
C GLN A 827 -1.50 33.69 -24.00
#